data_AF-A0A229UXZ1-F1
#
_entry.id   AF-A0A229UXZ1-F1
#
_cell.length_a   1.000
_cell.length_b   1.000
_cell.length_c   1.000
_cell.angle_alpha   90.00
_cell.angle_beta   90.00
_cell.angle_gamma   90.00
#
_symmetry.space_group_name_H-M   'P 1'
#
loop_
_entity.id
_entity.type
_entity.pdbx_description
1 polymer ?
#
loop_
_entity_poly.entity_id
_entity_poly.type
_entity_poly.pdbx_seq_one_letter_code
_entity_poly.pdbx_strand_id
1 'polypeptide(L)'
;MLKRWLAEQQGAISLYFVLILVPIFLFCALLIDFSRIKVAEKEAENAVKTGVRSSLSAFSPSLHAYGLYGLTEELDTSNKLFLETVDGNMSASVRNNTFQYIDQRLEKDSSSLTPMYSLANHTVFKKQVLEEMKYRAPLAYSLEIADKFKKTGLAFTMDQGSRFAERSAQVEALLDQRDTQLDLAWKEWTAIHQKATAIHPFYQRQLADLNELSGKIGIHTVDETKQALKDADQQLKELKADIKDVKKDIRSLVSAGSNASNTLDRLYETKDRLEEQAADVQSKISDLEQLLDDLIKYAELLAMLKLKSTSDASELKELLNKFDTALNEAKSVNDKLNAELKANSTGADYAANKVFQAIPLMSRQELDDYGSKAASAVALFTGLQAQLSRVIFFDSQSYRNADDTIQAFARQADELFAAQGTKEAARTQHAAQVAKAKQEQRAKAQPALDQVTRALNNCSLISSSDPFDALYKELQGDPSSGSKGYYQTYMELNQGKDLAQPVPNLDFDNADKAGFSAMKLISSFSDLLVDVRDEFYVDEFAVSKFSYRTLGLEKDRNGKLRTSNEPSQPETHALVKQELEYLLYGSSSCAGNYSKAYAEMFAFRLAIRTAEALLEPRNEALNVGSPLLVFLAAVSEGAIRAQLDMTKLVAGEAVPLSSKFGDLLDLNYKDYLRIFFLLHSRDQVLLARMQSLIQLNTGVELQQGSTYVSGTSTTSVKLWFLPGIMRILGETGLHRCQVKAGRCYLTKTGVMAY
;
A
#
# COMPACT_ATOMS: atom_id res chain seq x y z
N MET A 1 -87.69 47.39 55.31
CA MET A 1 -88.40 46.16 55.74
C MET A 1 -87.44 45.00 56.07
N LEU A 2 -86.23 45.27 56.60
CA LEU A 2 -85.24 44.24 56.96
C LEU A 2 -85.23 43.88 58.47
N LYS A 3 -86.18 44.38 59.27
CA LYS A 3 -86.16 44.27 60.75
C LYS A 3 -87.30 43.46 61.38
N ARG A 4 -88.16 42.83 60.57
CA ARG A 4 -89.32 42.05 61.08
C ARG A 4 -89.29 40.56 60.75
N TRP A 5 -88.25 40.10 60.07
CA TRP A 5 -88.00 38.69 59.70
C TRP A 5 -86.94 38.03 60.61
N LEU A 6 -86.87 38.48 61.87
CA LEU A 6 -85.93 38.00 62.89
C LEU A 6 -86.64 37.43 64.13
N ALA A 7 -87.97 37.29 64.13
CA ALA A 7 -88.75 36.95 65.33
C ALA A 7 -89.90 35.94 65.11
N GLU A 8 -89.77 35.02 64.16
CA GLU A 8 -90.59 33.80 64.12
C GLU A 8 -89.67 32.57 64.14
N GLN A 9 -89.74 31.79 65.22
CA GLN A 9 -88.88 30.63 65.48
C GLN A 9 -89.36 29.34 64.78
N GLN A 10 -90.49 29.38 64.07
CA GLN A 10 -90.99 28.25 63.29
C GLN A 10 -90.23 28.17 61.96
N GLY A 11 -89.38 27.17 61.81
CA GLY A 11 -88.55 26.96 60.62
C GLY A 11 -87.10 27.40 60.74
N ALA A 12 -86.69 28.04 61.85
CA ALA A 12 -85.27 28.39 62.11
C ALA A 12 -84.37 27.13 62.16
N ILE A 13 -84.88 26.04 62.75
CA ILE A 13 -84.23 24.73 62.77
C ILE A 13 -84.09 24.17 61.33
N SER A 14 -85.14 24.28 60.51
CA SER A 14 -85.11 23.85 59.10
C SER A 14 -84.13 24.67 58.27
N LEU A 15 -84.06 25.99 58.48
CA LEU A 15 -83.14 26.89 57.79
C LEU A 15 -81.68 26.60 58.19
N TYR A 16 -81.42 26.36 59.48
CA TYR A 16 -80.12 25.94 60.01
C TYR A 16 -79.69 24.58 59.43
N PHE A 17 -80.60 23.61 59.39
CA PHE A 17 -80.34 22.32 58.76
C PHE A 17 -80.06 22.46 57.26
N VAL A 18 -80.82 23.27 56.51
CA VAL A 18 -80.54 23.51 55.08
C VAL A 18 -79.19 24.21 54.88
N LEU A 19 -78.87 25.21 55.69
CA LEU A 19 -77.58 25.94 55.64
C LEU A 19 -76.37 25.05 55.91
N ILE A 20 -76.52 23.97 56.70
CA ILE A 20 -75.44 23.01 56.98
C ILE A 20 -75.46 21.85 55.99
N LEU A 21 -76.64 21.29 55.70
CA LEU A 21 -76.81 20.08 54.91
C LEU A 21 -76.57 20.34 53.43
N VAL A 22 -76.95 21.51 52.89
CA VAL A 22 -76.71 21.83 51.47
C VAL A 22 -75.21 21.93 51.15
N PRO A 23 -74.36 22.68 51.90
CA PRO A 23 -72.92 22.69 51.67
C PRO A 23 -72.27 21.32 51.87
N ILE A 24 -72.67 20.55 52.88
CA ILE A 24 -72.16 19.19 53.09
C ILE A 24 -72.55 18.28 51.93
N PHE A 25 -73.79 18.33 51.47
CA PHE A 25 -74.27 17.56 50.32
C PHE A 25 -73.52 17.95 49.04
N LEU A 26 -73.35 19.23 48.76
CA LEU A 26 -72.57 19.71 47.61
C LEU A 26 -71.10 19.27 47.69
N PHE A 27 -70.49 19.32 48.88
CA PHE A 27 -69.13 18.85 49.09
C PHE A 27 -69.00 17.34 48.88
N CYS A 28 -69.91 16.54 49.44
CA CYS A 28 -69.98 15.10 49.23
C CYS A 28 -70.21 14.76 47.74
N ALA A 29 -71.13 15.46 47.07
CA ALA A 29 -71.41 15.29 45.65
C ALA A 29 -70.17 15.61 44.78
N LEU A 30 -69.43 16.67 45.13
CA LEU A 30 -68.17 17.03 44.49
C LEU A 30 -67.08 15.97 44.73
N LEU A 31 -66.94 15.45 45.95
CA LEU A 31 -65.99 14.38 46.25
C LEU A 31 -66.33 13.07 45.52
N ILE A 32 -67.61 12.74 45.40
CA ILE A 32 -68.06 11.57 44.64
C ILE A 32 -67.70 11.74 43.16
N ASP A 33 -68.06 12.85 42.52
CA ASP A 33 -67.69 13.08 41.12
C ASP A 33 -66.15 13.15 40.93
N PHE A 34 -65.41 13.75 41.87
CA PHE A 34 -63.94 13.78 41.83
C PHE A 34 -63.32 12.38 41.93
N SER A 35 -63.78 11.56 42.88
CA SER A 35 -63.29 10.18 43.03
C SER A 35 -63.57 9.34 41.78
N ARG A 36 -64.77 9.49 41.18
CA ARG A 36 -65.15 8.82 39.93
C ARG A 36 -64.28 9.27 38.76
N ILE A 37 -63.98 10.56 38.63
CA ILE A 37 -63.03 11.08 37.63
C ILE A 37 -61.65 10.49 37.86
N LYS A 38 -61.18 10.36 39.10
CA LYS A 38 -59.85 9.78 39.39
C LYS A 38 -59.74 8.30 39.07
N VAL A 39 -60.80 7.53 39.33
CA VAL A 39 -60.84 6.13 38.90
C VAL A 39 -60.90 6.04 37.37
N ALA A 40 -61.75 6.85 36.72
CA ALA A 40 -61.82 6.92 35.25
C ALA A 40 -60.49 7.36 34.61
N GLU A 41 -59.77 8.28 35.25
CA GLU A 41 -58.44 8.71 34.83
C GLU A 41 -57.42 7.56 34.85
N LYS A 42 -57.47 6.74 35.91
CA LYS A 42 -56.58 5.59 36.06
C LYS A 42 -56.95 4.45 35.11
N GLU A 43 -58.25 4.24 34.91
CA GLU A 43 -58.81 3.28 33.97
C GLU A 43 -58.41 3.64 32.53
N ALA A 44 -58.59 4.91 32.13
CA ALA A 44 -58.13 5.41 30.83
C ALA A 44 -56.62 5.22 30.63
N GLU A 45 -55.80 5.53 31.64
CA GLU A 45 -54.35 5.35 31.57
C GLU A 45 -53.96 3.87 31.39
N ASN A 46 -54.56 2.97 32.17
CA ASN A 46 -54.30 1.54 32.06
C ASN A 46 -54.80 0.99 30.72
N ALA A 47 -55.99 1.39 30.27
CA ALA A 47 -56.56 0.96 28.99
C ALA A 47 -55.68 1.39 27.82
N VAL A 48 -55.17 2.63 27.82
CA VAL A 48 -54.23 3.11 26.79
C VAL A 48 -52.90 2.35 26.84
N LYS A 49 -52.35 2.08 28.03
CA LYS A 49 -51.13 1.26 28.19
C LYS A 49 -51.33 -0.17 27.68
N THR A 50 -52.47 -0.78 27.96
CA THR A 50 -52.83 -2.10 27.42
C THR A 50 -53.02 -2.04 25.91
N GLY A 51 -53.64 -0.98 25.41
CA GLY A 51 -53.82 -0.71 23.98
C GLY A 51 -52.48 -0.72 23.24
N VAL A 52 -51.52 0.12 23.66
CA VAL A 52 -50.19 0.16 23.00
C VAL A 52 -49.43 -1.17 23.13
N ARG A 53 -49.55 -1.88 24.26
CA ARG A 53 -48.97 -3.22 24.46
C ARG A 53 -49.56 -4.25 23.50
N SER A 54 -50.88 -4.24 23.34
CA SER A 54 -51.61 -5.15 22.46
C SER A 54 -51.27 -4.87 21.01
N SER A 55 -51.22 -3.59 20.60
CA SER A 55 -50.78 -3.20 19.25
C SER A 55 -49.36 -3.70 18.96
N LEU A 56 -48.42 -3.58 19.90
CA LEU A 56 -47.06 -4.10 19.71
C LEU A 56 -46.95 -5.63 19.82
N SER A 57 -47.97 -6.33 20.33
CA SER A 57 -47.95 -7.80 20.30
C SER A 57 -48.09 -8.37 18.88
N ALA A 58 -48.63 -7.58 17.95
CA ALA A 58 -48.74 -7.90 16.52
C ALA A 58 -47.44 -7.63 15.75
N PHE A 59 -46.30 -8.03 16.31
CA PHE A 59 -45.00 -7.91 15.62
C PHE A 59 -44.90 -8.89 14.45
N SER A 60 -44.08 -8.57 13.46
CA SER A 60 -43.86 -9.45 12.31
C SER A 60 -43.10 -10.73 12.68
N PRO A 61 -43.66 -11.94 12.44
CA PRO A 61 -42.97 -13.20 12.67
C PRO A 61 -41.71 -13.37 11.81
N SER A 62 -41.70 -12.83 10.58
CA SER A 62 -40.54 -12.92 9.68
C SER A 62 -39.36 -12.07 10.16
N LEU A 63 -39.63 -10.89 10.73
CA LEU A 63 -38.60 -10.07 11.38
C LEU A 63 -38.11 -10.70 12.69
N HIS A 64 -39.02 -11.29 13.46
CA HIS A 64 -38.67 -11.99 14.71
C HIS A 64 -37.75 -13.19 14.47
N ALA A 65 -37.81 -13.82 13.29
CA ALA A 65 -36.85 -14.87 12.91
C ALA A 65 -35.38 -14.39 12.93
N TYR A 66 -35.17 -13.09 12.69
CA TYR A 66 -33.88 -12.42 12.82
C TYR A 66 -33.61 -11.88 14.24
N GLY A 67 -34.53 -12.04 15.19
CA GLY A 67 -34.45 -11.42 16.52
C GLY A 67 -34.87 -9.95 16.53
N LEU A 68 -35.54 -9.48 15.48
CA LEU A 68 -35.97 -8.09 15.32
C LEU A 68 -37.47 -7.96 15.57
N TYR A 69 -37.86 -6.86 16.21
CA TYR A 69 -39.24 -6.56 16.52
C TYR A 69 -39.67 -5.27 15.82
N GLY A 70 -40.68 -5.40 14.97
CA GLY A 70 -41.30 -4.29 14.27
C GLY A 70 -42.76 -4.61 13.98
N LEU A 71 -43.62 -3.62 14.21
CA LEU A 71 -45.01 -3.61 13.81
C LEU A 71 -45.07 -3.23 12.32
N THR A 72 -45.47 -4.17 11.48
CA THR A 72 -45.49 -4.03 10.01
C THR A 72 -46.90 -3.99 9.45
N GLU A 73 -47.93 -4.15 10.29
CA GLU A 73 -49.31 -4.02 9.87
C GLU A 73 -49.64 -2.59 9.44
N GLU A 74 -50.57 -2.45 8.50
CA GLU A 74 -51.10 -1.15 8.11
C GLU A 74 -51.60 -0.37 9.34
N LEU A 75 -51.34 0.94 9.33
CA LEU A 75 -51.65 1.83 10.46
C LEU A 75 -53.14 1.75 10.85
N ASP A 76 -54.04 1.60 9.88
CA ASP A 76 -55.48 1.51 10.13
C ASP A 76 -55.85 0.24 10.91
N THR A 77 -55.23 -0.90 10.59
CA THR A 77 -55.45 -2.16 11.31
C THR A 77 -54.88 -2.08 12.72
N SER A 78 -53.66 -1.57 12.85
CA SER A 78 -53.01 -1.34 14.15
C SER A 78 -53.80 -0.37 15.04
N ASN A 79 -54.39 0.67 14.43
CA ASN A 79 -55.23 1.64 15.10
C ASN A 79 -56.58 1.04 15.52
N LYS A 80 -57.21 0.21 14.69
CA LYS A 80 -58.41 -0.53 15.08
C LYS A 80 -58.15 -1.43 16.28
N LEU A 81 -57.07 -2.23 16.24
CA LEU A 81 -56.66 -3.07 17.36
C LEU A 81 -56.40 -2.25 18.64
N PHE A 82 -55.74 -1.09 18.51
CA PHE A 82 -55.56 -0.15 19.62
C PHE A 82 -56.90 0.29 20.21
N LEU A 83 -57.82 0.78 19.37
CA LEU A 83 -59.12 1.30 19.80
C LEU A 83 -60.01 0.22 20.42
N GLU A 84 -60.05 -0.98 19.82
CA GLU A 84 -60.79 -2.13 20.37
C GLU A 84 -60.24 -2.56 21.73
N THR A 85 -58.92 -2.60 21.86
CA THR A 85 -58.28 -2.94 23.14
C THR A 85 -58.58 -1.88 24.19
N VAL A 86 -58.49 -0.59 23.83
CA VAL A 86 -58.78 0.51 24.76
C VAL A 86 -60.24 0.46 25.20
N ASP A 87 -61.19 0.28 24.27
CA ASP A 87 -62.62 0.18 24.58
C ASP A 87 -62.93 -1.05 25.44
N GLY A 88 -62.38 -2.21 25.08
CA GLY A 88 -62.59 -3.47 25.81
C GLY A 88 -62.00 -3.50 27.22
N ASN A 89 -61.04 -2.61 27.52
CA ASN A 89 -60.45 -2.45 28.86
C ASN A 89 -61.16 -1.38 29.70
N MET A 90 -62.26 -0.78 29.21
CA MET A 90 -63.12 0.10 30.01
C MET A 90 -64.26 -0.67 30.67
N SER A 91 -64.54 -0.33 31.92
CA SER A 91 -65.57 -0.89 32.79
C SER A 91 -66.98 -0.80 32.21
N ALA A 92 -67.27 0.26 31.44
CA ALA A 92 -68.57 0.44 30.77
C ALA A 92 -68.82 -0.57 29.63
N SER A 93 -67.74 -1.06 29.00
CA SER A 93 -67.81 -1.94 27.82
C SER A 93 -67.97 -3.42 28.21
N VAL A 94 -67.77 -3.77 29.49
CA VAL A 94 -67.75 -5.17 29.98
C VAL A 94 -69.12 -5.65 30.51
N ARG A 95 -70.06 -4.75 30.87
CA ARG A 95 -71.38 -5.16 31.43
C ARG A 95 -72.53 -4.25 31.01
N ASN A 96 -73.41 -4.77 30.15
CA ASN A 96 -74.60 -4.06 29.67
C ASN A 96 -75.82 -4.10 30.61
N ASN A 97 -75.81 -4.91 31.68
CA ASN A 97 -77.02 -5.18 32.49
C ASN A 97 -76.89 -4.93 34.01
N THR A 98 -75.89 -4.17 34.46
CA THR A 98 -75.72 -3.81 35.88
C THR A 98 -75.43 -2.32 36.04
N PHE A 99 -75.66 -1.78 37.24
CA PHE A 99 -75.36 -0.38 37.56
C PHE A 99 -73.90 -0.04 37.26
N GLN A 100 -73.69 0.92 36.35
CA GLN A 100 -72.36 1.38 35.94
C GLN A 100 -71.89 2.51 36.86
N TYR A 101 -71.03 2.19 37.83
CA TYR A 101 -70.42 3.19 38.71
C TYR A 101 -69.60 4.23 37.92
N ILE A 102 -68.99 3.79 36.80
CA ILE A 102 -68.21 4.60 35.86
C ILE A 102 -68.77 4.38 34.45
N ASP A 103 -69.56 5.33 33.94
CA ASP A 103 -70.01 5.37 32.53
C ASP A 103 -68.95 6.09 31.69
N GLN A 104 -67.80 5.43 31.53
CA GLN A 104 -66.70 5.91 30.71
C GLN A 104 -66.82 5.38 29.28
N ARG A 105 -66.60 6.24 28.28
CA ARG A 105 -66.73 5.89 26.86
C ARG A 105 -65.51 6.33 26.08
N LEU A 106 -65.15 5.56 25.06
CA LEU A 106 -64.11 5.91 24.11
C LEU A 106 -64.62 6.94 23.10
N GLU A 107 -63.87 8.03 22.92
CA GLU A 107 -64.11 9.02 21.87
C GLU A 107 -63.18 8.71 20.68
N LYS A 108 -63.68 7.89 19.74
CA LYS A 108 -62.90 7.30 18.64
C LYS A 108 -62.22 8.37 17.77
N ASP A 109 -62.92 9.45 17.44
CA ASP A 109 -62.41 10.52 16.55
C ASP A 109 -61.24 11.31 17.15
N SER A 110 -61.00 11.18 18.46
CA SER A 110 -59.93 11.86 19.19
C SER A 110 -58.97 10.85 19.85
N SER A 111 -58.94 9.64 19.31
CA SER A 111 -58.10 8.53 19.74
C SER A 111 -57.38 7.93 18.53
N SER A 112 -56.06 7.83 18.59
CA SER A 112 -55.25 7.31 17.49
C SER A 112 -53.94 6.70 17.98
N LEU A 113 -53.43 5.74 17.22
CA LEU A 113 -52.08 5.23 17.32
C LEU A 113 -51.16 5.97 16.33
N THR A 114 -49.95 6.34 16.76
CA THR A 114 -48.96 7.02 15.94
C THR A 114 -47.62 6.28 16.00
N PRO A 115 -47.10 5.76 14.88
CA PRO A 115 -45.76 5.19 14.81
C PRO A 115 -44.70 6.30 14.79
N MET A 116 -43.55 6.10 15.43
CA MET A 116 -42.51 7.15 15.53
C MET A 116 -41.15 6.75 14.94
N TYR A 117 -40.64 5.56 15.25
CA TYR A 117 -39.32 5.12 14.81
C TYR A 117 -39.43 3.77 14.12
N SER A 118 -38.78 3.62 12.97
CA SER A 118 -38.78 2.37 12.20
C SER A 118 -37.44 1.64 12.26
N LEU A 119 -37.46 0.36 11.90
CA LEU A 119 -36.27 -0.48 11.77
C LEU A 119 -35.33 0.00 10.65
N ALA A 120 -35.75 0.91 9.77
CA ALA A 120 -34.88 1.55 8.80
C ALA A 120 -33.81 2.45 9.45
N ASN A 121 -34.05 2.97 10.66
CA ASN A 121 -33.08 3.80 11.35
C ASN A 121 -31.92 2.96 11.91
N HIS A 122 -30.68 3.25 11.51
CA HIS A 122 -29.47 2.53 11.93
C HIS A 122 -29.31 2.48 13.45
N THR A 123 -29.68 3.53 14.18
CA THR A 123 -29.55 3.56 15.65
C THR A 123 -30.52 2.58 16.29
N VAL A 124 -31.76 2.53 15.81
CA VAL A 124 -32.81 1.64 16.31
C VAL A 124 -32.49 0.19 15.95
N PHE A 125 -32.13 -0.04 14.69
CA PHE A 125 -31.74 -1.35 14.18
C PHE A 125 -30.53 -1.91 14.93
N LYS A 126 -29.45 -1.13 15.04
CA LYS A 126 -28.25 -1.52 15.79
C LYS A 126 -28.60 -1.86 17.25
N LYS A 127 -29.46 -1.07 17.91
CA LYS A 127 -29.87 -1.35 19.29
C LYS A 127 -30.54 -2.73 19.42
N GLN A 128 -31.46 -3.09 18.53
CA GLN A 128 -32.10 -4.42 18.58
C GLN A 128 -31.11 -5.55 18.28
N VAL A 129 -30.23 -5.35 17.29
CA VAL A 129 -29.13 -6.29 16.99
C VAL A 129 -28.26 -6.53 18.23
N LEU A 130 -27.89 -5.46 18.95
CA LEU A 130 -27.08 -5.57 20.16
C LEU A 130 -27.81 -6.32 21.29
N GLU A 131 -29.11 -6.09 21.48
CA GLU A 131 -29.89 -6.81 22.51
C GLU A 131 -30.10 -8.30 22.17
N GLU A 132 -30.36 -8.65 20.90
CA GLU A 132 -30.41 -10.06 20.43
C GLU A 132 -29.06 -10.75 20.67
N MET A 133 -27.96 -10.06 20.36
CA MET A 133 -26.62 -10.62 20.45
C MET A 133 -26.00 -10.54 21.84
N LYS A 134 -26.61 -9.80 22.77
CA LYS A 134 -26.09 -9.54 24.12
C LYS A 134 -25.63 -10.80 24.86
N TYR A 135 -26.42 -11.88 24.72
CA TYR A 135 -26.13 -13.18 25.34
C TYR A 135 -25.62 -14.21 24.33
N ARG A 136 -25.94 -14.06 23.03
CA ARG A 136 -25.59 -15.04 22.00
C ARG A 136 -24.15 -14.87 21.50
N ALA A 137 -23.67 -13.63 21.36
CA ALA A 137 -22.35 -13.33 20.80
C ALA A 137 -21.20 -13.85 21.68
N PRO A 138 -21.20 -13.65 23.02
CA PRO A 138 -20.14 -14.19 23.88
C PRO A 138 -20.06 -15.72 23.90
N LEU A 139 -21.16 -16.42 23.61
CA LEU A 139 -21.20 -17.88 23.47
C LEU A 139 -20.65 -18.36 22.11
N ALA A 140 -20.65 -17.48 21.11
CA ALA A 140 -20.26 -17.78 19.75
C ALA A 140 -18.76 -17.51 19.51
N TYR A 141 -17.89 -18.28 20.18
CA TYR A 141 -16.47 -18.57 19.87
C TYR A 141 -15.44 -17.44 19.62
N SER A 142 -15.84 -16.20 19.38
CA SER A 142 -14.97 -15.12 18.88
C SER A 142 -13.94 -14.60 19.88
N LEU A 143 -14.33 -14.47 21.15
CA LEU A 143 -13.42 -14.11 22.24
C LEU A 143 -12.32 -15.17 22.38
N GLU A 144 -12.61 -16.43 22.05
CA GLU A 144 -11.67 -17.53 22.11
C GLU A 144 -10.66 -17.48 20.94
N ILE A 145 -11.06 -17.04 19.74
CA ILE A 145 -10.17 -16.93 18.56
C ILE A 145 -9.11 -15.84 18.78
N ALA A 146 -9.53 -14.64 19.19
CA ALA A 146 -8.60 -13.53 19.43
C ALA A 146 -7.61 -13.83 20.57
N ASP A 147 -8.12 -14.42 21.66
CA ASP A 147 -7.28 -14.86 22.78
C ASP A 147 -6.29 -15.95 22.37
N LYS A 148 -6.73 -16.94 21.59
CA LYS A 148 -5.85 -18.02 21.11
C LYS A 148 -4.79 -17.49 20.16
N PHE A 149 -5.14 -16.55 19.27
CA PHE A 149 -4.19 -15.92 18.35
C PHE A 149 -3.06 -15.19 19.09
N LYS A 150 -3.38 -14.48 20.19
CA LYS A 150 -2.38 -13.85 21.06
C LYS A 150 -1.55 -14.88 21.84
N LYS A 151 -2.19 -15.93 22.37
CA LYS A 151 -1.54 -16.94 23.23
C LYS A 151 -0.64 -17.92 22.46
N THR A 152 -0.84 -18.14 21.17
CA THR A 152 -0.06 -19.10 20.36
C THR A 152 1.30 -18.55 19.90
N GLY A 153 1.59 -17.26 20.09
CA GLY A 153 2.83 -16.63 19.58
C GLY A 153 2.81 -16.38 18.06
N LEU A 154 1.69 -16.64 17.40
CA LEU A 154 1.53 -16.44 15.95
C LEU A 154 1.62 -14.95 15.59
N ALA A 155 0.99 -14.06 16.39
CA ALA A 155 1.07 -12.61 16.19
C ALA A 155 2.53 -12.11 16.15
N PHE A 156 3.37 -12.58 17.08
CA PHE A 156 4.79 -12.25 17.10
C PHE A 156 5.52 -12.77 15.87
N THR A 157 5.31 -14.04 15.50
CA THR A 157 5.91 -14.66 14.30
C THR A 157 5.57 -13.89 13.03
N MET A 158 4.33 -13.44 12.94
CA MET A 158 3.78 -12.69 11.82
C MET A 158 4.38 -11.28 11.71
N ASP A 159 4.48 -10.55 12.83
CA ASP A 159 5.20 -9.27 12.90
C ASP A 159 6.66 -9.43 12.47
N GLN A 160 7.36 -10.47 12.95
CA GLN A 160 8.74 -10.75 12.53
C GLN A 160 8.84 -11.07 11.04
N GLY A 161 7.91 -11.86 10.49
CA GLY A 161 7.86 -12.17 9.06
C GLY A 161 7.62 -10.93 8.20
N SER A 162 6.74 -10.04 8.63
CA SER A 162 6.46 -8.78 7.93
C SER A 162 7.66 -7.83 7.95
N ARG A 163 8.29 -7.62 9.11
CA ARG A 163 9.53 -6.84 9.24
C ARG A 163 10.67 -7.43 8.41
N PHE A 164 10.79 -8.76 8.39
CA PHE A 164 11.77 -9.45 7.54
C PHE A 164 11.54 -9.16 6.06
N ALA A 165 10.28 -9.20 5.60
CA ALA A 165 9.92 -8.90 4.22
C ALA A 165 10.27 -7.44 3.86
N GLU A 166 9.84 -6.47 4.66
CA GLU A 166 10.14 -5.05 4.43
C GLU A 166 11.64 -4.78 4.39
N ARG A 167 12.39 -5.30 5.36
CA ARG A 167 13.85 -5.17 5.40
C ARG A 167 14.52 -5.86 4.22
N SER A 168 14.01 -7.02 3.79
CA SER A 168 14.54 -7.73 2.62
C SER A 168 14.38 -6.91 1.34
N ALA A 169 13.24 -6.23 1.16
CA ALA A 169 13.01 -5.34 0.02
C ALA A 169 13.93 -4.12 0.06
N GLN A 170 14.07 -3.48 1.22
CA GLN A 170 14.94 -2.31 1.39
C GLN A 170 16.42 -2.64 1.14
N VAL A 171 16.90 -3.75 1.71
CA VAL A 171 18.30 -4.21 1.54
C VAL A 171 18.57 -4.60 0.09
N GLU A 172 17.62 -5.30 -0.56
CA GLU A 172 17.73 -5.65 -1.98
C GLU A 172 17.86 -4.39 -2.85
N ALA A 173 17.00 -3.38 -2.64
CA ALA A 173 17.04 -2.15 -3.43
C ALA A 173 18.39 -1.42 -3.29
N LEU A 174 18.97 -1.41 -2.09
CA LEU A 174 20.30 -0.83 -1.85
C LEU A 174 21.42 -1.66 -2.48
N LEU A 175 21.32 -2.99 -2.45
CA LEU A 175 22.27 -3.90 -3.12
C LEU A 175 22.26 -3.67 -4.63
N ASP A 176 21.08 -3.68 -5.27
CA ASP A 176 20.92 -3.49 -6.71
C ASP A 176 21.45 -2.11 -7.16
N GLN A 177 21.12 -1.06 -6.40
CA GLN A 177 21.62 0.29 -6.69
C GLN A 177 23.14 0.37 -6.58
N ARG A 178 23.74 -0.16 -5.51
CA ARG A 178 25.20 -0.19 -5.33
C ARG A 178 25.86 -0.95 -6.47
N ASP A 179 25.37 -2.15 -6.76
CA ASP A 179 25.96 -3.04 -7.75
C ASP A 179 25.87 -2.46 -9.17
N THR A 180 24.76 -1.79 -9.51
CA THR A 180 24.60 -1.05 -10.77
C THR A 180 25.66 0.05 -10.90
N GLN A 181 25.92 0.80 -9.83
CA GLN A 181 26.92 1.87 -9.86
C GLN A 181 28.35 1.32 -9.90
N LEU A 182 28.61 0.17 -9.26
CA LEU A 182 29.89 -0.53 -9.39
C LEU A 182 30.10 -1.09 -10.80
N ASP A 183 29.05 -1.61 -11.46
CA ASP A 183 29.11 -2.04 -12.86
C ASP A 183 29.45 -0.87 -13.79
N LEU A 184 28.85 0.30 -13.56
CA LEU A 184 29.16 1.52 -14.30
C LEU A 184 30.60 1.96 -14.06
N ALA A 185 31.06 2.02 -12.80
CA ALA A 185 32.45 2.36 -12.47
C ALA A 185 33.43 1.37 -13.13
N TRP A 186 33.17 0.07 -13.03
CA TRP A 186 34.00 -0.96 -13.66
C TRP A 186 34.06 -0.84 -15.18
N LYS A 187 32.94 -0.52 -15.83
CA LYS A 187 32.88 -0.26 -17.27
C LYS A 187 33.77 0.91 -17.67
N GLU A 188 33.67 2.04 -16.97
CA GLU A 188 34.49 3.22 -17.28
C GLU A 188 35.98 2.97 -16.98
N TRP A 189 36.31 2.24 -15.91
CA TRP A 189 37.70 1.81 -15.64
C TRP A 189 38.23 0.87 -16.72
N THR A 190 37.40 -0.06 -17.22
CA THR A 190 37.77 -0.94 -18.33
C THR A 190 38.07 -0.14 -19.59
N ALA A 191 37.34 0.94 -19.87
CA ALA A 191 37.62 1.83 -20.99
C ALA A 191 38.94 2.60 -20.81
N ILE A 192 39.25 3.07 -19.59
CA ILE A 192 40.54 3.69 -19.25
C ILE A 192 41.69 2.69 -19.48
N HIS A 193 41.55 1.47 -18.98
CA HIS A 193 42.53 0.39 -19.15
C HIS A 193 42.77 0.07 -20.63
N GLN A 194 41.70 -0.15 -21.42
CA GLN A 194 41.81 -0.38 -22.86
C GLN A 194 42.53 0.76 -23.59
N LYS A 195 42.24 2.01 -23.22
CA LYS A 195 42.94 3.17 -23.78
C LYS A 195 44.41 3.18 -23.37
N ALA A 196 44.73 2.87 -22.11
CA ALA A 196 46.10 2.74 -21.63
C ALA A 196 46.90 1.69 -22.44
N THR A 197 46.32 0.50 -22.64
CA THR A 197 46.93 -0.56 -23.45
C THR A 197 47.12 -0.13 -24.91
N ALA A 198 46.18 0.62 -25.48
CA ALA A 198 46.27 1.08 -26.86
C ALA A 198 47.33 2.16 -27.06
N ILE A 199 47.47 3.11 -26.12
CA ILE A 199 48.35 4.27 -26.30
C ILE A 199 49.78 4.03 -25.80
N HIS A 200 50.00 3.14 -24.83
CA HIS A 200 51.33 2.84 -24.28
C HIS A 200 52.39 2.51 -25.35
N PRO A 201 52.19 1.51 -26.25
CA PRO A 201 53.22 1.15 -27.25
C PRO A 201 53.46 2.26 -28.26
N PHE A 202 52.44 3.08 -28.54
CA PHE A 202 52.57 4.24 -29.41
C PHE A 202 53.52 5.26 -28.79
N TYR A 203 53.25 5.72 -27.56
CA TYR A 203 54.10 6.72 -26.90
C TYR A 203 55.51 6.20 -26.65
N GLN A 204 55.66 4.95 -26.21
CA GLN A 204 56.97 4.34 -26.02
C GLN A 204 57.84 4.41 -27.28
N ARG A 205 57.28 4.02 -28.43
CA ARG A 205 58.01 4.06 -29.70
C ARG A 205 58.32 5.48 -30.15
N GLN A 206 57.32 6.37 -30.14
CA GLN A 206 57.49 7.73 -30.63
C GLN A 206 58.45 8.56 -29.74
N LEU A 207 58.49 8.31 -28.42
CA LEU A 207 59.46 8.93 -27.53
C LEU A 207 60.88 8.45 -27.82
N ALA A 208 61.07 7.17 -28.15
CA ALA A 208 62.37 6.63 -28.54
C ALA A 208 62.86 7.23 -29.87
N ASP A 209 61.99 7.31 -30.87
CA ASP A 209 62.27 7.95 -32.16
C ASP A 209 62.65 9.43 -31.97
N LEU A 210 61.93 10.14 -31.08
CA LEU A 210 62.21 11.54 -30.73
C LEU A 210 63.57 11.72 -30.05
N ASN A 211 63.97 10.81 -29.17
CA ASN A 211 65.27 10.82 -28.51
C ASN A 211 66.41 10.52 -29.50
N GLU A 212 66.21 9.59 -30.45
CA GLU A 212 67.20 9.33 -31.51
C GLU A 212 67.42 10.58 -32.38
N LEU A 213 66.34 11.22 -32.83
CA LEU A 213 66.41 12.47 -33.59
C LEU A 213 67.07 13.59 -32.79
N SER A 214 66.76 13.72 -31.50
CA SER A 214 67.41 14.70 -30.62
C SER A 214 68.93 14.50 -30.55
N GLY A 215 69.40 13.24 -30.54
CA GLY A 215 70.83 12.93 -30.55
C GLY A 215 71.54 13.31 -31.85
N LYS A 216 70.84 13.23 -33.00
CA LYS A 216 71.37 13.62 -34.31
C LYS A 216 71.43 15.14 -34.51
N ILE A 217 70.38 15.85 -34.08
CA ILE A 217 70.27 17.30 -34.28
C ILE A 217 71.12 18.13 -33.32
N GLY A 218 71.45 17.59 -32.13
CA GLY A 218 72.20 18.33 -31.12
C GLY A 218 71.52 19.65 -30.72
N ILE A 219 72.30 20.72 -30.59
CA ILE A 219 71.80 22.06 -30.22
C ILE A 219 71.47 22.96 -31.43
N HIS A 220 71.47 22.40 -32.65
CA HIS A 220 71.27 23.17 -33.87
C HIS A 220 69.80 23.59 -34.04
N THR A 221 69.57 24.81 -34.55
CA THR A 221 68.23 25.30 -34.87
C THR A 221 67.98 25.29 -36.38
N VAL A 222 66.70 25.27 -36.78
CA VAL A 222 66.31 25.32 -38.20
C VAL A 222 66.88 26.56 -38.89
N ASP A 223 66.86 27.71 -38.23
CA ASP A 223 67.32 28.98 -38.81
C ASP A 223 68.84 29.01 -38.96
N GLU A 224 69.58 28.54 -37.95
CA GLU A 224 71.04 28.43 -38.02
C GLU A 224 71.47 27.44 -39.12
N THR A 225 70.82 26.28 -39.21
CA THR A 225 71.13 25.26 -40.22
C THR A 225 70.81 25.76 -41.64
N LYS A 226 69.67 26.45 -41.83
CA LYS A 226 69.32 27.08 -43.13
C LYS A 226 70.32 28.15 -43.53
N GLN A 227 70.76 28.98 -42.59
CA GLN A 227 71.75 30.02 -42.87
C GLN A 227 73.11 29.40 -43.20
N ALA A 228 73.56 28.41 -42.43
CA ALA A 228 74.79 27.68 -42.70
C ALA A 228 74.78 26.97 -44.06
N LEU A 229 73.63 26.40 -44.45
CA LEU A 229 73.44 25.78 -45.76
C LEU A 229 73.56 26.82 -46.88
N LYS A 230 72.90 27.99 -46.73
CA LYS A 230 72.97 29.09 -47.69
C LYS A 230 74.39 29.63 -47.87
N ASP A 231 75.13 29.76 -46.77
CA ASP A 231 76.52 30.22 -46.77
C ASP A 231 77.45 29.19 -47.44
N ALA A 232 77.26 27.89 -47.16
CA ALA A 232 78.00 26.80 -47.80
C ALA A 232 77.71 26.71 -49.31
N ASP A 233 76.44 26.88 -49.72
CA ASP A 233 76.04 26.95 -51.13
C ASP A 233 76.70 28.11 -51.87
N GLN A 234 76.79 29.27 -51.22
CA GLN A 234 77.45 30.44 -51.78
C GLN A 234 78.96 30.20 -51.93
N GLN A 235 79.61 29.65 -50.91
CA GLN A 235 81.03 29.29 -50.95
C GLN A 235 81.33 28.27 -52.06
N LEU A 236 80.46 27.28 -52.25
CA LEU A 236 80.61 26.29 -53.32
C LEU A 236 80.49 26.92 -54.71
N LYS A 237 79.58 27.90 -54.89
CA LYS A 237 79.44 28.64 -56.15
C LYS A 237 80.70 29.45 -56.47
N GLU A 238 81.28 30.09 -55.47
CA GLU A 238 82.54 30.85 -55.59
C GLU A 238 83.71 29.91 -55.94
N LEU A 239 83.89 28.80 -55.22
CA LEU A 239 84.92 27.80 -55.52
C LEU A 239 84.76 27.21 -56.94
N LYS A 240 83.54 26.92 -57.39
CA LYS A 240 83.27 26.44 -58.76
C LYS A 240 83.61 27.50 -59.82
N ALA A 241 83.40 28.78 -59.52
CA ALA A 241 83.80 29.88 -60.41
C ALA A 241 85.33 29.97 -60.49
N ASP A 242 86.04 29.92 -59.34
CA ASP A 242 87.50 29.95 -59.28
C ASP A 242 88.13 28.76 -60.03
N ILE A 243 87.60 27.53 -59.84
CA ILE A 243 88.05 26.34 -60.59
C ILE A 243 87.87 26.54 -62.10
N LYS A 244 86.76 27.17 -62.52
CA LYS A 244 86.48 27.44 -63.93
C LYS A 244 87.46 28.45 -64.52
N ASP A 245 87.81 29.49 -63.76
CA ASP A 245 88.78 30.50 -64.16
C ASP A 245 90.20 29.91 -64.23
N VAL A 246 90.62 29.13 -63.23
CA VAL A 246 91.90 28.37 -63.27
C VAL A 246 91.94 27.42 -64.48
N LYS A 247 90.85 26.70 -64.79
CA LYS A 247 90.75 25.85 -66.00
C LYS A 247 90.82 26.64 -67.31
N LYS A 248 90.39 27.90 -67.32
CA LYS A 248 90.51 28.81 -68.47
C LYS A 248 91.95 29.27 -68.64
N ASP A 249 92.61 29.63 -67.54
CA ASP A 249 94.01 30.04 -67.51
C ASP A 249 94.93 28.91 -67.99
N ILE A 250 94.73 27.67 -67.49
CA ILE A 250 95.45 26.48 -67.97
C ILE A 250 95.26 26.30 -69.49
N ARG A 251 94.02 26.37 -70.00
CA ARG A 251 93.75 26.23 -71.45
C ARG A 251 94.45 27.31 -72.28
N SER A 252 94.45 28.55 -71.80
CA SER A 252 95.11 29.67 -72.49
C SER A 252 96.63 29.46 -72.58
N LEU A 253 97.27 29.04 -71.49
CA LEU A 253 98.71 28.76 -71.41
C LEU A 253 99.13 27.56 -72.27
N VAL A 254 98.32 26.50 -72.31
CA VAL A 254 98.54 25.34 -73.19
C VAL A 254 98.43 25.73 -74.67
N SER A 255 97.43 26.55 -75.05
CA SER A 255 97.24 26.98 -76.43
C SER A 255 98.31 27.96 -76.96
N ALA A 256 99.03 28.64 -76.06
CA ALA A 256 100.07 29.60 -76.40
C ALA A 256 101.46 28.98 -76.70
N GLY A 257 101.61 27.65 -76.60
CA GLY A 257 102.85 26.94 -76.97
C GLY A 257 104.08 27.25 -76.12
N SER A 258 103.90 27.71 -74.87
CA SER A 258 105.01 28.13 -74.00
C SER A 258 105.68 26.96 -73.25
N ASN A 259 107.02 26.97 -73.13
CA ASN A 259 107.83 26.03 -72.31
C ASN A 259 107.67 26.25 -70.78
N ALA A 260 106.53 26.75 -70.31
CA ALA A 260 106.30 27.13 -68.92
C ALA A 260 105.77 25.96 -68.05
N SER A 261 106.49 24.83 -68.03
CA SER A 261 106.11 23.62 -67.27
C SER A 261 105.77 23.95 -65.81
N ASN A 262 106.66 24.68 -65.13
CA ASN A 262 106.51 24.99 -63.71
C ASN A 262 105.27 25.84 -63.36
N THR A 263 104.81 26.70 -64.27
CA THR A 263 103.60 27.54 -64.03
C THR A 263 102.34 26.71 -64.24
N LEU A 264 102.36 25.81 -65.22
CA LEU A 264 101.27 24.87 -65.49
C LEU A 264 101.08 23.91 -64.31
N ASP A 265 102.18 23.38 -63.77
CA ASP A 265 102.16 22.46 -62.62
C ASP A 265 101.53 23.10 -61.39
N ARG A 266 101.88 24.37 -61.08
CA ARG A 266 101.27 25.12 -59.97
C ARG A 266 99.78 25.41 -60.18
N LEU A 267 99.34 25.65 -61.42
CA LEU A 267 97.93 25.86 -61.73
C LEU A 267 97.14 24.55 -61.62
N TYR A 268 97.71 23.42 -62.04
CA TYR A 268 97.10 22.10 -61.78
C TYR A 268 97.01 21.80 -60.29
N GLU A 269 98.07 22.04 -59.51
CA GLU A 269 98.07 21.88 -58.06
C GLU A 269 97.01 22.78 -57.38
N THR A 270 96.88 24.03 -57.83
CA THR A 270 95.84 24.95 -57.33
C THR A 270 94.43 24.48 -57.71
N LYS A 271 94.25 23.99 -58.94
CA LYS A 271 92.98 23.43 -59.43
C LYS A 271 92.57 22.22 -58.60
N ASP A 272 93.49 21.31 -58.33
CA ASP A 272 93.23 20.07 -57.57
C ASP A 272 92.90 20.41 -56.11
N ARG A 273 93.62 21.36 -55.49
CA ARG A 273 93.30 21.84 -54.14
C ARG A 273 91.91 22.50 -54.07
N LEU A 274 91.55 23.33 -55.06
CA LEU A 274 90.23 23.94 -55.12
C LEU A 274 89.13 22.89 -55.37
N GLU A 275 89.39 21.86 -56.18
CA GLU A 275 88.47 20.72 -56.40
C GLU A 275 88.27 19.90 -55.11
N GLU A 276 89.33 19.69 -54.32
CA GLU A 276 89.25 19.05 -52.99
C GLU A 276 88.43 19.90 -52.02
N GLN A 277 88.70 21.21 -51.93
CA GLN A 277 87.92 22.13 -51.10
C GLN A 277 86.44 22.18 -51.53
N ALA A 278 86.16 22.15 -52.83
CA ALA A 278 84.79 22.10 -53.35
C ALA A 278 84.09 20.77 -53.01
N ALA A 279 84.81 19.65 -53.02
CA ALA A 279 84.28 18.36 -52.60
C ALA A 279 83.95 18.33 -51.10
N ASP A 280 84.81 18.89 -50.24
CA ASP A 280 84.57 19.02 -48.81
C ASP A 280 83.34 19.90 -48.51
N VAL A 281 83.22 21.05 -49.16
CA VAL A 281 82.05 21.93 -49.02
C VAL A 281 80.79 21.21 -49.52
N GLN A 282 80.87 20.45 -50.61
CA GLN A 282 79.74 19.65 -51.12
C GLN A 282 79.31 18.55 -50.12
N SER A 283 80.26 17.88 -49.46
CA SER A 283 79.96 16.93 -48.38
C SER A 283 79.25 17.62 -47.22
N LYS A 284 79.77 18.78 -46.80
CA LYS A 284 79.19 19.58 -45.72
C LYS A 284 77.77 20.07 -46.04
N ILE A 285 77.49 20.42 -47.30
CA ILE A 285 76.13 20.73 -47.76
C ILE A 285 75.22 19.52 -47.58
N SER A 286 75.65 18.32 -48.00
CA SER A 286 74.86 17.09 -47.82
C SER A 286 74.57 16.80 -46.33
N ASP A 287 75.54 17.03 -45.44
CA ASP A 287 75.36 16.86 -44.00
C ASP A 287 74.37 17.89 -43.42
N LEU A 288 74.45 19.15 -43.86
CA LEU A 288 73.53 20.21 -43.45
C LEU A 288 72.11 20.00 -43.99
N GLU A 289 71.96 19.46 -45.20
CA GLU A 289 70.68 19.03 -45.76
C GLU A 289 70.06 17.91 -44.93
N GLN A 290 70.84 16.89 -44.57
CA GLN A 290 70.37 15.80 -43.70
C GLN A 290 70.00 16.30 -42.30
N LEU A 291 70.81 17.19 -41.72
CA LEU A 291 70.53 17.82 -40.43
C LEU A 291 69.24 18.65 -40.47
N LEU A 292 68.99 19.37 -41.56
CA LEU A 292 67.76 20.14 -41.76
C LEU A 292 66.53 19.22 -41.86
N ASP A 293 66.64 18.10 -42.57
CA ASP A 293 65.58 17.09 -42.67
C ASP A 293 65.27 16.45 -41.30
N ASP A 294 66.31 16.08 -40.53
CA ASP A 294 66.16 15.54 -39.18
C ASP A 294 65.52 16.56 -38.21
N LEU A 295 65.88 17.86 -38.33
CA LEU A 295 65.27 18.95 -37.56
C LEU A 295 63.77 19.12 -37.86
N ILE A 296 63.37 19.01 -39.13
CA ILE A 296 61.95 19.09 -39.53
C ILE A 296 61.20 17.88 -38.98
N LYS A 297 61.72 16.67 -39.16
CA LYS A 297 61.12 15.43 -38.61
C LYS A 297 60.95 15.49 -37.09
N TYR A 298 61.97 15.99 -36.39
CA TYR A 298 61.92 16.18 -34.94
C TYR A 298 60.80 17.16 -34.55
N ALA A 299 60.70 18.31 -35.22
CA ALA A 299 59.69 19.32 -34.93
C ALA A 299 58.26 18.79 -35.20
N GLU A 300 58.07 18.06 -36.30
CA GLU A 300 56.80 17.40 -36.64
C GLU A 300 56.40 16.35 -35.61
N LEU A 301 57.34 15.48 -35.21
CA LEU A 301 57.12 14.43 -34.22
C LEU A 301 56.76 15.02 -32.84
N LEU A 302 57.50 16.03 -32.38
CA LEU A 302 57.21 16.72 -31.13
C LEU A 302 55.85 17.42 -31.15
N ALA A 303 55.50 18.10 -32.26
CA ALA A 303 54.21 18.74 -32.42
C ALA A 303 53.05 17.73 -32.40
N MET A 304 53.22 16.61 -33.10
CA MET A 304 52.25 15.51 -33.11
C MET A 304 52.06 14.93 -31.69
N LEU A 305 53.15 14.67 -30.97
CA LEU A 305 53.10 14.17 -29.59
C LEU A 305 52.40 15.14 -28.64
N LYS A 306 52.63 16.47 -28.78
CA LYS A 306 51.94 17.50 -28.00
C LYS A 306 50.43 17.50 -28.25
N LEU A 307 50.01 17.45 -29.52
CA LEU A 307 48.61 17.44 -29.89
C LEU A 307 47.92 16.16 -29.43
N LYS A 308 48.53 15.01 -29.70
CA LYS A 308 47.96 13.70 -29.37
C LYS A 308 47.88 13.47 -27.86
N SER A 309 48.92 13.84 -27.10
CA SER A 309 48.89 13.73 -25.63
C SER A 309 47.82 14.62 -24.99
N THR A 310 47.57 15.79 -25.57
CA THR A 310 46.48 16.67 -25.13
C THR A 310 45.10 16.03 -25.38
N SER A 311 44.87 15.45 -26.56
CA SER A 311 43.62 14.73 -26.87
C SER A 311 43.43 13.52 -25.95
N ASP A 312 44.45 12.66 -25.85
CA ASP A 312 44.37 11.44 -25.06
C ASP A 312 44.16 11.75 -23.56
N ALA A 313 44.80 12.79 -23.04
CA ALA A 313 44.61 13.23 -21.65
C ALA A 313 43.19 13.77 -21.41
N SER A 314 42.63 14.51 -22.37
CA SER A 314 41.25 15.00 -22.28
C SER A 314 40.25 13.85 -22.24
N GLU A 315 40.43 12.84 -23.11
CA GLU A 315 39.57 11.64 -23.12
C GLU A 315 39.71 10.82 -21.84
N LEU A 316 40.94 10.60 -21.35
CA LEU A 316 41.17 9.89 -20.08
C LEU A 316 40.54 10.63 -18.89
N LYS A 317 40.59 11.96 -18.88
CA LYS A 317 39.95 12.79 -17.85
C LYS A 317 38.43 12.70 -17.92
N GLU A 318 37.84 12.66 -19.11
CA GLU A 318 36.39 12.47 -19.26
C GLU A 318 35.94 11.11 -18.72
N LEU A 319 36.67 10.05 -19.07
CA LEU A 319 36.41 8.70 -18.55
C LEU A 319 36.57 8.65 -17.03
N LEU A 320 37.61 9.29 -16.48
CA LEU A 320 37.81 9.36 -15.03
C LEU A 320 36.66 10.09 -14.33
N ASN A 321 36.14 11.18 -14.89
CA ASN A 321 35.00 11.89 -14.31
C ASN A 321 33.74 11.01 -14.27
N LYS A 322 33.48 10.23 -15.32
CA LYS A 322 32.36 9.28 -15.36
C LYS A 322 32.54 8.17 -14.33
N PHE A 323 33.75 7.62 -14.25
CA PHE A 323 34.17 6.66 -13.25
C PHE A 323 33.94 7.19 -11.82
N ASP A 324 34.44 8.39 -11.50
CA ASP A 324 34.32 9.01 -10.18
C ASP A 324 32.86 9.28 -9.82
N THR A 325 32.04 9.70 -10.79
CA THR A 325 30.60 9.91 -10.58
C THR A 325 29.92 8.61 -10.15
N ALA A 326 30.13 7.52 -10.91
CA ALA A 326 29.57 6.21 -10.59
C ALA A 326 30.10 5.67 -9.24
N LEU A 327 31.40 5.76 -9.01
CA LEU A 327 32.02 5.27 -7.78
C LEU A 327 31.57 6.05 -6.54
N ASN A 328 31.39 7.37 -6.63
CA ASN A 328 30.89 8.19 -5.52
C ASN A 328 29.43 7.87 -5.17
N GLU A 329 28.59 7.58 -6.17
CA GLU A 329 27.23 7.10 -5.93
C GLU A 329 27.25 5.69 -5.30
N ALA A 330 28.09 4.78 -5.82
CA ALA A 330 28.27 3.44 -5.23
C ALA A 330 28.69 3.52 -3.77
N LYS A 331 29.62 4.43 -3.44
CA LYS A 331 30.08 4.71 -2.07
C LYS A 331 28.94 5.20 -1.17
N SER A 332 28.16 6.18 -1.63
CA SER A 332 26.99 6.72 -0.91
C SER A 332 25.95 5.64 -0.60
N VAL A 333 25.60 4.82 -1.60
CA VAL A 333 24.64 3.72 -1.43
C VAL A 333 25.21 2.62 -0.53
N ASN A 334 26.50 2.30 -0.66
CA ASN A 334 27.18 1.33 0.19
C ASN A 334 27.19 1.75 1.67
N ASP A 335 27.38 3.03 1.97
CA ASP A 335 27.33 3.53 3.34
C ASP A 335 25.92 3.39 3.95
N LYS A 336 24.87 3.66 3.15
CA LYS A 336 23.46 3.41 3.57
C LYS A 336 23.19 1.93 3.81
N LEU A 337 23.67 1.06 2.91
CA LEU A 337 23.54 -0.39 3.05
C LEU A 337 24.25 -0.90 4.32
N ASN A 338 25.50 -0.48 4.53
CA ASN A 338 26.26 -0.85 5.72
C ASN A 338 25.60 -0.35 7.01
N ALA A 339 24.98 0.83 6.99
CA ALA A 339 24.21 1.34 8.12
C ALA A 339 22.97 0.49 8.40
N GLU A 340 22.21 0.13 7.37
CA GLU A 340 21.00 -0.73 7.48
C GLU A 340 21.33 -2.15 7.99
N LEU A 341 22.46 -2.71 7.54
CA LEU A 341 22.92 -4.02 8.00
C LEU A 341 23.37 -3.99 9.48
N LYS A 342 23.99 -2.89 9.93
CA LYS A 342 24.47 -2.71 11.31
C LYS A 342 23.36 -2.34 12.30
N ALA A 343 22.44 -1.45 11.93
CA ALA A 343 21.42 -0.92 12.84
C ALA A 343 20.55 -2.01 13.48
N ASN A 344 20.36 -3.13 12.77
CA ASN A 344 19.43 -4.19 13.14
C ASN A 344 20.12 -5.57 13.22
N SER A 345 21.39 -5.62 13.63
CA SER A 345 22.09 -6.89 13.94
C SER A 345 21.65 -7.54 15.26
N THR A 346 20.77 -6.86 16.02
CA THR A 346 20.28 -7.26 17.35
C THR A 346 19.03 -8.15 17.34
N GLY A 347 18.41 -8.38 16.17
CA GLY A 347 17.25 -9.28 16.00
C GLY A 347 17.61 -10.76 15.83
N ALA A 348 18.63 -11.25 16.55
CA ALA A 348 19.25 -12.57 16.34
C ALA A 348 18.34 -13.77 16.63
N ASP A 349 17.18 -13.55 17.26
CA ASP A 349 16.27 -14.62 17.67
C ASP A 349 15.41 -15.17 16.51
N TYR A 350 15.26 -14.44 15.40
CA TYR A 350 14.51 -14.91 14.24
C TYR A 350 15.44 -15.60 13.22
N ALA A 351 15.20 -16.88 12.93
CA ALA A 351 16.11 -17.72 12.14
C ALA A 351 16.45 -17.14 10.76
N ALA A 352 15.47 -16.53 10.06
CA ALA A 352 15.68 -15.90 8.77
C ALA A 352 16.65 -14.71 8.82
N ASN A 353 16.77 -14.01 9.94
CA ASN A 353 17.65 -12.83 10.06
C ASN A 353 19.13 -13.17 9.89
N LYS A 354 19.53 -14.45 9.98
CA LYS A 354 20.89 -14.90 9.72
C LYS A 354 21.37 -14.57 8.30
N VAL A 355 20.47 -14.49 7.32
CA VAL A 355 20.85 -14.15 5.93
C VAL A 355 21.46 -12.74 5.81
N PHE A 356 21.04 -11.79 6.65
CA PHE A 356 21.61 -10.44 6.64
C PHE A 356 23.07 -10.43 7.11
N GLN A 357 23.47 -11.38 7.95
CA GLN A 357 24.86 -11.54 8.41
C GLN A 357 25.75 -12.18 7.34
N ALA A 358 25.15 -12.90 6.38
CA ALA A 358 25.87 -13.50 5.25
C ALA A 358 26.16 -12.48 4.13
N ILE A 359 25.60 -11.26 4.19
CA ILE A 359 25.91 -10.20 3.22
C ILE A 359 27.29 -9.63 3.55
N PRO A 360 28.28 -9.71 2.63
CA PRO A 360 29.60 -9.15 2.88
C PRO A 360 29.54 -7.63 2.96
N LEU A 361 30.07 -7.07 4.05
CA LEU A 361 30.23 -5.62 4.20
C LEU A 361 31.42 -5.16 3.37
N MET A 362 31.18 -4.28 2.41
CA MET A 362 32.24 -3.63 1.64
C MET A 362 32.69 -2.38 2.40
N SER A 363 33.99 -2.30 2.69
CA SER A 363 34.52 -1.17 3.46
C SER A 363 34.58 0.11 2.61
N ARG A 364 34.34 1.26 3.24
CA ARG A 364 34.50 2.56 2.58
C ARG A 364 35.94 2.77 2.09
N GLN A 365 36.91 2.33 2.90
CA GLN A 365 38.33 2.39 2.57
C GLN A 365 38.66 1.64 1.27
N GLU A 366 38.08 0.46 1.04
CA GLU A 366 38.30 -0.29 -0.20
C GLU A 366 37.83 0.47 -1.45
N LEU A 367 36.67 1.13 -1.37
CA LEU A 367 36.17 1.97 -2.47
C LEU A 367 36.97 3.26 -2.65
N ASP A 368 37.47 3.84 -1.55
CA ASP A 368 38.34 5.02 -1.61
C ASP A 368 39.71 4.65 -2.21
N ASP A 369 40.28 3.50 -1.85
CA ASP A 369 41.51 2.97 -2.45
C ASP A 369 41.33 2.70 -3.94
N TYR A 370 40.17 2.16 -4.36
CA TYR A 370 39.85 1.98 -5.78
C TYR A 370 39.87 3.32 -6.53
N GLY A 371 39.15 4.32 -6.01
CA GLY A 371 39.11 5.65 -6.60
C GLY A 371 40.48 6.33 -6.66
N SER A 372 41.23 6.26 -5.57
CA SER A 372 42.56 6.87 -5.48
C SER A 372 43.55 6.25 -6.47
N LYS A 373 43.52 4.92 -6.65
CA LYS A 373 44.40 4.25 -7.61
C LYS A 373 44.03 4.58 -9.06
N ALA A 374 42.73 4.67 -9.37
CA ALA A 374 42.25 5.05 -10.69
C ALA A 374 42.67 6.50 -11.04
N ALA A 375 42.44 7.44 -10.11
CA ALA A 375 42.86 8.83 -10.27
C ALA A 375 44.38 8.98 -10.40
N SER A 376 45.15 8.23 -9.60
CA SER A 376 46.61 8.20 -9.68
C SER A 376 47.11 7.73 -11.05
N ALA A 377 46.50 6.69 -11.63
CA ALA A 377 46.88 6.21 -12.96
C ALA A 377 46.69 7.31 -14.02
N VAL A 378 45.51 7.93 -14.07
CA VAL A 378 45.23 9.02 -15.03
C VAL A 378 46.09 10.26 -14.78
N ALA A 379 46.45 10.53 -13.53
CA ALA A 379 47.36 11.62 -13.19
C ALA A 379 48.78 11.41 -13.75
N LEU A 380 49.28 10.16 -13.82
CA LEU A 380 50.56 9.86 -14.47
C LEU A 380 50.54 10.27 -15.95
N PHE A 381 49.47 9.91 -16.69
CA PHE A 381 49.35 10.32 -18.09
C PHE A 381 49.20 11.84 -18.26
N THR A 382 48.46 12.50 -17.36
CA THR A 382 48.39 13.97 -17.34
C THR A 382 49.76 14.61 -17.06
N GLY A 383 50.59 13.96 -16.24
CA GLY A 383 51.99 14.32 -16.02
C GLY A 383 52.82 14.24 -17.30
N LEU A 384 52.68 13.16 -18.07
CA LEU A 384 53.33 12.99 -19.38
C LEU A 384 52.91 14.11 -20.36
N GLN A 385 51.61 14.39 -20.45
CA GLN A 385 51.10 15.47 -21.30
C GLN A 385 51.69 16.84 -20.90
N ALA A 386 51.81 17.12 -19.60
CA ALA A 386 52.42 18.35 -19.10
C ALA A 386 53.93 18.43 -19.39
N GLN A 387 54.66 17.31 -19.26
CA GLN A 387 56.07 17.21 -19.65
C GLN A 387 56.24 17.53 -21.14
N LEU A 388 55.50 16.83 -22.01
CA LEU A 388 55.56 17.04 -23.46
C LEU A 388 55.21 18.47 -23.86
N SER A 389 54.20 19.07 -23.24
CA SER A 389 53.76 20.44 -23.56
C SER A 389 54.79 21.50 -23.22
N ARG A 390 55.55 21.34 -22.13
CA ARG A 390 56.53 22.32 -21.64
C ARG A 390 57.90 22.20 -22.32
N VAL A 391 58.24 21.02 -22.83
CA VAL A 391 59.55 20.79 -23.42
C VAL A 391 59.71 21.58 -24.72
N ILE A 392 60.80 22.36 -24.78
CA ILE A 392 61.28 23.09 -25.96
C ILE A 392 62.28 22.21 -26.72
N PHE A 393 63.21 21.57 -26.00
CA PHE A 393 64.21 20.64 -26.54
C PHE A 393 64.19 19.33 -25.74
N PHE A 394 64.02 18.19 -26.42
CA PHE A 394 63.74 16.89 -25.83
C PHE A 394 65.03 16.09 -25.66
N ASP A 395 65.79 16.42 -24.62
CA ASP A 395 67.05 15.77 -24.29
C ASP A 395 66.87 14.35 -23.71
N SER A 396 67.99 13.65 -23.48
CA SER A 396 67.97 12.29 -22.93
C SER A 396 67.36 12.20 -21.53
N GLN A 397 67.36 13.29 -20.75
CA GLN A 397 66.70 13.32 -19.45
C GLN A 397 65.18 13.45 -19.60
N SER A 398 64.71 14.30 -20.52
CA SER A 398 63.31 14.46 -20.88
C SER A 398 62.72 13.15 -21.41
N TYR A 399 63.50 12.42 -22.23
CA TYR A 399 63.16 11.07 -22.68
C TYR A 399 62.95 10.11 -21.51
N ARG A 400 63.96 9.96 -20.63
CA ARG A 400 63.87 9.05 -19.48
C ARG A 400 62.64 9.36 -18.62
N ASN A 401 62.43 10.63 -18.30
CA ASN A 401 61.29 11.06 -17.49
C ASN A 401 59.94 10.73 -18.16
N ALA A 402 59.81 10.95 -19.47
CA ALA A 402 58.59 10.67 -20.22
C ALA A 402 58.34 9.15 -20.37
N ASP A 403 59.38 8.38 -20.68
CA ASP A 403 59.34 6.92 -20.79
C ASP A 403 58.98 6.27 -19.44
N ASP A 404 59.61 6.70 -18.35
CA ASP A 404 59.28 6.25 -17.00
C ASP A 404 57.82 6.56 -16.66
N THR A 405 57.32 7.73 -17.05
CA THR A 405 55.94 8.16 -16.77
C THR A 405 54.92 7.32 -17.56
N ILE A 406 55.14 7.07 -18.85
CA ILE A 406 54.22 6.25 -19.66
C ILE A 406 54.23 4.79 -19.21
N GLN A 407 55.40 4.25 -18.84
CA GLN A 407 55.50 2.89 -18.29
C GLN A 407 54.81 2.77 -16.94
N ALA A 408 54.97 3.76 -16.06
CA ALA A 408 54.27 3.80 -14.78
C ALA A 408 52.75 3.87 -14.96
N PHE A 409 52.26 4.67 -15.90
CA PHE A 409 50.83 4.75 -16.23
C PHE A 409 50.28 3.39 -16.67
N ALA A 410 50.94 2.72 -17.63
CA ALA A 410 50.49 1.42 -18.13
C ALA A 410 50.51 0.37 -17.01
N ARG A 411 51.60 0.30 -16.23
CA ARG A 411 51.72 -0.63 -15.09
C ARG A 411 50.61 -0.43 -14.07
N GLN A 412 50.35 0.82 -13.65
CA GLN A 412 49.32 1.09 -12.65
C GLN A 412 47.92 0.78 -13.18
N ALA A 413 47.66 1.03 -14.47
CA ALA A 413 46.41 0.64 -15.11
C ALA A 413 46.22 -0.89 -15.12
N ASP A 414 47.25 -1.64 -15.51
CA ASP A 414 47.22 -3.11 -15.54
C ASP A 414 47.06 -3.73 -14.14
N GLU A 415 47.82 -3.24 -13.15
CA GLU A 415 47.75 -3.72 -11.76
C GLU A 415 46.35 -3.50 -11.16
N LEU A 416 45.75 -2.32 -11.36
CA LEU A 416 44.42 -2.06 -10.85
C LEU A 416 43.34 -2.85 -11.60
N PHE A 417 43.46 -2.99 -12.93
CA PHE A 417 42.55 -3.84 -13.71
C PHE A 417 42.60 -5.31 -13.26
N ALA A 418 43.78 -5.88 -13.06
CA ALA A 418 43.93 -7.25 -12.57
C ALA A 418 43.37 -7.42 -11.15
N ALA A 419 43.71 -6.51 -10.23
CA ALA A 419 43.27 -6.60 -8.83
C ALA A 419 41.75 -6.45 -8.69
N GLN A 420 41.15 -5.44 -9.34
CA GLN A 420 39.73 -5.17 -9.22
C GLN A 420 38.89 -6.12 -10.08
N GLY A 421 39.40 -6.58 -11.23
CA GLY A 421 38.68 -7.49 -12.13
C GLY A 421 38.31 -8.82 -11.49
N THR A 422 39.16 -9.36 -10.61
CA THR A 422 38.83 -10.58 -9.84
C THR A 422 37.65 -10.39 -8.88
N LYS A 423 37.56 -9.21 -8.25
CA LYS A 423 36.48 -8.85 -7.34
C LYS A 423 35.17 -8.63 -8.08
N GLU A 424 35.22 -7.90 -9.20
CA GLU A 424 34.04 -7.65 -10.04
C GLU A 424 33.53 -8.94 -10.70
N ALA A 425 34.41 -9.84 -11.12
CA ALA A 425 34.03 -11.15 -11.63
C ALA A 425 33.31 -12.00 -10.56
N ALA A 426 33.84 -12.04 -9.33
CA ALA A 426 33.18 -12.73 -8.22
C ALA A 426 31.82 -12.11 -7.87
N ARG A 427 31.72 -10.78 -7.83
CA ARG A 427 30.47 -10.05 -7.54
C ARG A 427 29.41 -10.31 -8.61
N THR A 428 29.76 -10.16 -9.89
CA THR A 428 28.83 -10.37 -11.01
C THR A 428 28.39 -11.83 -11.14
N GLN A 429 29.30 -12.80 -10.92
CA GLN A 429 28.94 -14.22 -10.88
C GLN A 429 27.97 -14.51 -9.74
N HIS A 430 28.23 -13.95 -8.55
CA HIS A 430 27.33 -14.10 -7.41
C HIS A 430 25.95 -13.48 -7.69
N ALA A 431 25.90 -12.25 -8.20
CA ALA A 431 24.66 -11.58 -8.57
C ALA A 431 23.84 -12.39 -9.59
N ALA A 432 24.49 -12.96 -10.61
CA ALA A 432 23.84 -13.81 -11.60
C ALA A 432 23.27 -15.11 -11.00
N GLN A 433 24.01 -15.75 -10.08
CA GLN A 433 23.52 -16.93 -9.34
C GLN A 433 22.29 -16.60 -8.49
N VAL A 434 22.34 -15.49 -7.75
CA VAL A 434 21.22 -15.03 -6.92
C VAL A 434 20.01 -14.68 -7.78
N ALA A 435 20.20 -13.96 -8.89
CA ALA A 435 19.12 -13.60 -9.80
C ALA A 435 18.40 -14.84 -10.38
N LYS A 436 19.18 -15.85 -10.80
CA LYS A 436 18.63 -17.13 -11.26
C LYS A 436 17.86 -17.84 -10.16
N ALA A 437 18.41 -17.93 -8.95
CA ALA A 437 17.73 -18.56 -7.82
C ALA A 437 16.41 -17.85 -7.46
N LYS A 438 16.37 -16.51 -7.49
CA LYS A 438 15.14 -15.73 -7.28
C LYS A 438 14.10 -16.04 -8.35
N GLN A 439 14.51 -16.10 -9.62
CA GLN A 439 13.63 -16.48 -10.73
C GLN A 439 13.06 -17.89 -10.55
N GLU A 440 13.87 -18.86 -10.09
CA GLU A 440 13.41 -20.22 -9.80
C GLU A 440 12.35 -20.25 -8.69
N GLN A 441 12.51 -19.47 -7.61
CA GLN A 441 11.50 -19.39 -6.55
C GLN A 441 10.20 -18.73 -7.03
N ARG A 442 10.31 -17.66 -7.84
CA ARG A 442 9.14 -17.04 -8.50
C ARG A 442 8.38 -18.05 -9.36
N ALA A 443 9.11 -18.82 -10.18
CA ALA A 443 8.52 -19.84 -11.05
C ALA A 443 7.87 -20.99 -10.26
N LYS A 444 8.38 -21.34 -9.07
CA LYS A 444 7.75 -22.35 -8.20
C LYS A 444 6.44 -21.86 -7.56
N ALA A 445 6.35 -20.59 -7.21
CA ALA A 445 5.13 -19.99 -6.66
C ALA A 445 4.04 -19.79 -7.72
N GLN A 446 4.43 -19.51 -8.96
CA GLN A 446 3.51 -19.06 -10.02
C GLN A 446 2.33 -20.00 -10.28
N PRO A 447 2.48 -21.34 -10.37
CA PRO A 447 1.33 -22.23 -10.60
C PRO A 447 0.24 -22.13 -9.54
N ALA A 448 0.62 -21.92 -8.27
CA ALA A 448 -0.33 -21.71 -7.18
C ALA A 448 -1.05 -20.36 -7.32
N LEU A 449 -0.32 -19.30 -7.66
CA LEU A 449 -0.87 -17.96 -7.90
C LEU A 449 -1.77 -17.92 -9.14
N ASP A 450 -1.41 -18.62 -10.22
CA ASP A 450 -2.23 -18.75 -11.42
C ASP A 450 -3.54 -19.50 -11.13
N GLN A 451 -3.49 -20.52 -10.26
CA GLN A 451 -4.68 -21.22 -9.83
C GLN A 451 -5.60 -20.33 -8.99
N VAL A 452 -5.04 -19.52 -8.11
CA VAL A 452 -5.79 -18.49 -7.35
C VAL A 452 -6.41 -17.49 -8.31
N THR A 453 -5.63 -16.91 -9.22
CA THR A 453 -6.11 -15.93 -10.22
C THR A 453 -7.22 -16.52 -11.09
N ARG A 454 -7.09 -17.78 -11.52
CA ARG A 454 -8.20 -18.49 -12.19
C ARG A 454 -9.40 -18.65 -11.28
N ALA A 455 -9.24 -19.06 -10.02
CA ALA A 455 -10.35 -19.19 -9.08
C ALA A 455 -11.06 -17.87 -8.81
N LEU A 456 -10.33 -16.74 -8.78
CA LEU A 456 -10.88 -15.38 -8.67
C LEU A 456 -11.73 -15.03 -9.89
N ASN A 457 -11.33 -15.45 -11.09
CA ASN A 457 -12.03 -15.13 -12.34
C ASN A 457 -13.16 -16.12 -12.71
N ASN A 458 -13.26 -17.28 -12.04
CA ASN A 458 -14.04 -18.42 -12.55
C ASN A 458 -15.32 -18.73 -11.75
N CYS A 459 -15.92 -17.76 -11.05
CA CYS A 459 -17.08 -18.01 -10.20
C CYS A 459 -18.43 -18.18 -10.93
N SER A 460 -18.49 -18.10 -12.26
CA SER A 460 -19.50 -18.75 -13.11
C SER A 460 -19.20 -18.42 -14.58
N LEU A 461 -18.59 -19.34 -15.33
CA LEU A 461 -18.53 -19.30 -16.80
C LEU A 461 -19.23 -20.51 -17.42
N ILE A 462 -20.25 -21.03 -16.74
CA ILE A 462 -21.18 -22.02 -17.33
C ILE A 462 -22.34 -21.28 -18.05
N SER A 463 -22.61 -20.03 -17.67
CA SER A 463 -23.48 -19.08 -18.37
C SER A 463 -22.82 -17.70 -18.43
N SER A 464 -23.03 -16.96 -19.52
CA SER A 464 -22.54 -15.57 -19.68
C SER A 464 -23.23 -14.55 -18.75
N SER A 465 -24.21 -14.98 -17.95
CA SER A 465 -24.97 -14.15 -17.01
C SER A 465 -24.88 -14.70 -15.58
N ASP A 466 -24.75 -13.79 -14.61
CA ASP A 466 -24.80 -14.08 -13.17
C ASP A 466 -26.23 -14.49 -12.78
N PRO A 467 -26.44 -15.69 -12.18
CA PRO A 467 -27.77 -16.16 -11.79
C PRO A 467 -28.45 -15.27 -10.75
N PHE A 468 -27.70 -14.45 -10.03
CA PHE A 468 -28.20 -13.54 -9.00
C PHE A 468 -28.24 -12.06 -9.45
N ASP A 469 -27.99 -11.77 -10.73
CA ASP A 469 -27.94 -10.39 -11.28
C ASP A 469 -29.19 -9.56 -10.90
N ALA A 470 -30.38 -10.16 -10.99
CA ALA A 470 -31.62 -9.49 -10.62
C ALA A 470 -31.67 -9.12 -9.13
N LEU A 471 -31.24 -10.02 -8.24
CA LEU A 471 -31.19 -9.78 -6.80
C LEU A 471 -30.14 -8.71 -6.45
N TYR A 472 -28.98 -8.73 -7.12
CA TYR A 472 -27.97 -7.69 -6.94
C TYR A 472 -28.45 -6.32 -7.42
N LYS A 473 -29.26 -6.25 -8.48
CA LYS A 473 -29.91 -5.01 -8.92
C LYS A 473 -30.96 -4.51 -7.92
N GLU A 474 -31.70 -5.39 -7.25
CA GLU A 474 -32.59 -4.97 -6.15
C GLU A 474 -31.80 -4.44 -4.95
N LEU A 475 -30.68 -5.08 -4.62
CA LEU A 475 -29.84 -4.68 -3.49
C LEU A 475 -29.06 -3.39 -3.76
N GLN A 476 -28.43 -3.25 -4.93
CA GLN A 476 -27.46 -2.20 -5.26
C GLN A 476 -27.95 -1.21 -6.33
N GLY A 477 -29.12 -1.42 -6.92
CA GLY A 477 -29.59 -0.65 -8.07
C GLY A 477 -28.99 -1.14 -9.40
N ASP A 478 -29.56 -0.67 -10.52
CA ASP A 478 -29.03 -0.95 -11.85
C ASP A 478 -28.28 0.29 -12.39
N PRO A 479 -26.95 0.21 -12.55
CA PRO A 479 -26.14 1.30 -13.08
C PRO A 479 -26.59 1.78 -14.46
N SER A 480 -27.20 0.89 -15.26
CA SER A 480 -27.62 1.18 -16.63
C SER A 480 -28.89 2.03 -16.69
N SER A 481 -29.75 1.92 -15.68
CA SER A 481 -31.00 2.68 -15.57
C SER A 481 -30.94 3.81 -14.53
N GLY A 482 -29.89 3.84 -13.71
CA GLY A 482 -29.77 4.78 -12.59
C GLY A 482 -30.77 4.52 -11.47
N SER A 483 -31.35 3.31 -11.41
CA SER A 483 -32.28 2.93 -10.34
C SER A 483 -31.54 2.77 -9.01
N LYS A 484 -32.22 3.12 -7.91
CA LYS A 484 -31.69 2.95 -6.55
C LYS A 484 -32.09 1.58 -6.01
N GLY A 485 -31.14 0.86 -5.42
CA GLY A 485 -31.41 -0.37 -4.69
C GLY A 485 -31.77 -0.13 -3.23
N TYR A 486 -32.05 -1.22 -2.50
CA TYR A 486 -32.33 -1.18 -1.07
C TYR A 486 -31.15 -0.60 -0.28
N TYR A 487 -29.89 -0.91 -0.64
CA TYR A 487 -28.71 -0.42 0.06
C TYR A 487 -28.63 1.10 0.02
N GLN A 488 -28.75 1.71 -1.17
CA GLN A 488 -28.72 3.17 -1.30
C GLN A 488 -29.88 3.81 -0.55
N THR A 489 -31.06 3.18 -0.56
CA THR A 489 -32.24 3.67 0.16
C THR A 489 -31.98 3.75 1.67
N TYR A 490 -31.44 2.69 2.29
CA TYR A 490 -31.13 2.71 3.72
C TYR A 490 -29.97 3.64 4.08
N MET A 491 -28.97 3.78 3.20
CA MET A 491 -27.89 4.73 3.39
C MET A 491 -28.38 6.19 3.37
N GLU A 492 -29.22 6.55 2.39
CA GLU A 492 -29.79 7.89 2.26
C GLU A 492 -30.69 8.27 3.46
N LEU A 493 -31.56 7.35 3.89
CA LEU A 493 -32.44 7.55 5.05
C LEU A 493 -31.67 7.86 6.34
N ASN A 494 -30.47 7.29 6.49
CA ASN A 494 -29.64 7.46 7.67
C ASN A 494 -28.58 8.56 7.52
N GLN A 495 -28.62 9.33 6.43
CA GLN A 495 -27.60 10.33 6.09
C GLN A 495 -26.17 9.74 6.09
N GLY A 496 -26.07 8.44 5.78
CA GLY A 496 -24.81 7.71 5.72
C GLY A 496 -23.98 8.22 4.54
N LYS A 497 -22.67 8.34 4.75
CA LYS A 497 -21.74 8.53 3.63
C LYS A 497 -21.45 7.16 3.04
N ASP A 498 -21.63 7.00 1.73
CA ASP A 498 -21.17 5.80 1.03
C ASP A 498 -19.64 5.80 1.02
N LEU A 499 -19.06 5.19 2.03
CA LEU A 499 -17.63 5.09 2.20
C LEU A 499 -17.19 3.71 1.70
N ALA A 500 -16.34 3.69 0.66
CA ALA A 500 -15.75 2.46 0.15
C ALA A 500 -15.16 1.64 1.29
N GLN A 501 -15.64 0.40 1.49
CA GLN A 501 -15.14 -0.55 2.49
C GLN A 501 -13.61 -0.62 2.42
N PRO A 502 -12.89 -0.66 3.57
CA PRO A 502 -11.43 -0.67 3.61
C PRO A 502 -10.88 -2.06 3.22
N VAL A 503 -11.23 -2.53 2.03
CA VAL A 503 -10.76 -3.82 1.53
C VAL A 503 -9.26 -3.70 1.20
N PRO A 504 -8.42 -4.68 1.58
CA PRO A 504 -6.99 -4.64 1.32
C PRO A 504 -6.73 -4.67 -0.19
N ASN A 505 -5.75 -3.87 -0.65
CA ASN A 505 -5.30 -3.97 -2.03
C ASN A 505 -4.34 -5.15 -2.18
N LEU A 506 -4.85 -6.26 -2.72
CA LEU A 506 -4.14 -7.52 -2.88
C LEU A 506 -3.69 -7.70 -4.32
N ASP A 507 -2.44 -8.10 -4.53
CA ASP A 507 -1.85 -8.25 -5.85
C ASP A 507 -1.16 -9.62 -5.94
N PHE A 508 -1.67 -10.48 -6.82
CA PHE A 508 -1.20 -11.85 -7.00
C PHE A 508 -0.52 -12.10 -8.36
N ASP A 509 -0.14 -11.04 -9.09
CA ASP A 509 0.47 -11.17 -10.41
C ASP A 509 1.76 -12.01 -10.37
N ASN A 510 2.55 -11.84 -9.32
CA ASN A 510 3.79 -12.58 -9.10
C ASN A 510 4.07 -12.78 -7.61
N ALA A 511 5.07 -13.62 -7.31
CA ALA A 511 5.44 -14.00 -5.96
C ALA A 511 5.82 -12.81 -5.07
N ASP A 512 6.57 -11.84 -5.61
CA ASP A 512 6.99 -10.65 -4.85
C ASP A 512 5.76 -9.86 -4.36
N LYS A 513 4.88 -9.47 -5.30
CA LYS A 513 3.65 -8.72 -5.02
C LYS A 513 2.72 -9.49 -4.08
N ALA A 514 2.53 -10.79 -4.34
CA ALA A 514 1.69 -11.66 -3.50
C ALA A 514 2.22 -11.73 -2.06
N GLY A 515 3.51 -12.04 -1.91
CA GLY A 515 4.15 -12.13 -0.60
C GLY A 515 4.10 -10.82 0.18
N PHE A 516 4.43 -9.68 -0.45
CA PHE A 516 4.41 -8.38 0.23
C PHE A 516 2.99 -7.93 0.60
N SER A 517 2.01 -8.11 -0.29
CA SER A 517 0.61 -7.79 0.00
C SER A 517 0.07 -8.62 1.18
N ALA A 518 0.42 -9.91 1.23
CA ALA A 518 0.05 -10.83 2.30
C ALA A 518 0.71 -10.44 3.64
N MET A 519 2.00 -10.10 3.65
CA MET A 519 2.71 -9.63 4.86
C MET A 519 2.13 -8.30 5.38
N LYS A 520 1.74 -7.39 4.48
CA LYS A 520 1.14 -6.10 4.83
C LYS A 520 -0.27 -6.23 5.41
N LEU A 521 -1.07 -7.16 4.87
CA LEU A 521 -2.39 -7.48 5.43
C LEU A 521 -2.29 -7.84 6.91
N ILE A 522 -1.25 -8.61 7.25
CA ILE A 522 -1.05 -9.17 8.57
C ILE A 522 -0.44 -8.19 9.58
N SER A 523 0.46 -7.29 9.16
CA SER A 523 0.91 -6.22 10.05
C SER A 523 -0.27 -5.36 10.47
N SER A 524 -1.13 -5.00 9.51
CA SER A 524 -2.37 -4.26 9.75
C SER A 524 -3.34 -5.03 10.67
N PHE A 525 -3.36 -6.37 10.58
CA PHE A 525 -4.18 -7.24 11.43
C PHE A 525 -3.77 -7.20 12.92
N SER A 526 -2.46 -7.26 13.20
CA SER A 526 -1.94 -7.26 14.57
C SER A 526 -2.32 -5.98 15.33
N ASP A 527 -2.30 -4.84 14.64
CA ASP A 527 -2.61 -3.53 15.22
C ASP A 527 -4.10 -3.37 15.56
N LEU A 528 -5.00 -4.02 14.81
CA LEU A 528 -6.45 -3.91 14.99
C LEU A 528 -7.03 -4.78 16.13
N LEU A 529 -6.34 -5.86 16.55
CA LEU A 529 -6.81 -6.78 17.61
C LEU A 529 -6.83 -6.19 19.04
N VAL A 530 -6.64 -4.88 19.21
CA VAL A 530 -6.58 -4.21 20.51
C VAL A 530 -7.94 -3.58 20.91
N ASP A 531 -8.82 -3.22 19.97
CA ASP A 531 -9.98 -2.34 20.23
C ASP A 531 -11.40 -2.95 19.99
N VAL A 532 -11.54 -4.24 19.67
CA VAL A 532 -12.74 -4.80 19.00
C VAL A 532 -13.84 -5.34 19.94
N ARG A 533 -14.31 -4.59 20.94
CA ARG A 533 -15.36 -5.13 21.85
C ARG A 533 -16.80 -4.92 21.39
N ASP A 534 -17.14 -3.72 20.93
CA ASP A 534 -18.55 -3.35 20.74
C ASP A 534 -19.08 -3.62 19.31
N GLU A 535 -18.21 -3.65 18.30
CA GLU A 535 -18.55 -4.00 16.90
C GLU A 535 -18.76 -5.52 16.70
N PHE A 536 -18.14 -6.33 17.57
CA PHE A 536 -18.21 -7.79 17.51
C PHE A 536 -19.66 -8.33 17.53
N TYR A 537 -20.56 -7.69 18.29
CA TYR A 537 -21.95 -8.12 18.39
C TYR A 537 -22.69 -8.00 17.06
N VAL A 538 -22.42 -6.93 16.31
CA VAL A 538 -23.03 -6.69 15.00
C VAL A 538 -22.49 -7.68 13.97
N ASP A 539 -21.18 -7.95 14.02
CA ASP A 539 -20.53 -8.93 13.13
C ASP A 539 -21.05 -10.35 13.36
N GLU A 540 -21.20 -10.78 14.62
CA GLU A 540 -21.74 -12.12 14.91
C GLU A 540 -23.23 -12.23 14.62
N PHE A 541 -23.99 -11.12 14.70
CA PHE A 541 -25.34 -11.08 14.16
C PHE A 541 -25.34 -11.42 12.66
N ALA A 542 -24.47 -10.76 11.88
CA ALA A 542 -24.34 -11.03 10.46
C ALA A 542 -23.99 -12.52 10.23
N VAL A 543 -22.92 -12.99 10.85
CA VAL A 543 -22.39 -14.34 10.66
C VAL A 543 -23.35 -15.45 11.11
N SER A 544 -24.23 -15.18 12.07
CA SER A 544 -25.23 -16.15 12.51
C SER A 544 -26.46 -16.17 11.59
N LYS A 545 -27.02 -15.00 11.24
CA LYS A 545 -28.33 -14.89 10.60
C LYS A 545 -28.33 -15.07 9.09
N PHE A 546 -27.19 -14.88 8.42
CA PHE A 546 -27.09 -14.88 6.96
C PHE A 546 -26.26 -16.06 6.41
N SER A 547 -26.50 -16.41 5.16
CA SER A 547 -25.85 -17.51 4.43
C SER A 547 -24.46 -17.15 3.91
N TYR A 548 -23.66 -18.17 3.62
CA TYR A 548 -22.28 -18.04 3.15
C TYR A 548 -21.89 -19.25 2.30
N ARG A 549 -20.78 -19.14 1.55
CA ARG A 549 -20.41 -20.08 0.50
C ARG A 549 -20.45 -21.55 0.88
N THR A 550 -19.94 -21.88 2.06
CA THR A 550 -19.77 -23.27 2.53
C THR A 550 -20.89 -23.74 3.45
N LEU A 551 -21.96 -22.93 3.62
CA LEU A 551 -23.12 -23.34 4.40
C LEU A 551 -23.71 -24.63 3.83
N GLY A 552 -23.90 -25.63 4.69
CA GLY A 552 -24.38 -26.96 4.32
C GLY A 552 -23.33 -27.88 3.68
N LEU A 553 -22.05 -27.48 3.60
CA LEU A 553 -20.93 -28.34 3.21
C LEU A 553 -20.10 -28.80 4.43
N GLU A 554 -20.12 -28.01 5.50
CA GLU A 554 -19.38 -28.29 6.73
C GLU A 554 -19.91 -29.51 7.46
N LYS A 555 -19.02 -30.28 8.08
CA LYS A 555 -19.36 -31.46 8.88
C LYS A 555 -19.17 -31.20 10.38
N ASP A 556 -20.03 -31.78 11.21
CA ASP A 556 -19.87 -31.81 12.65
C ASP A 556 -18.80 -32.84 13.09
N ARG A 557 -18.55 -32.93 14.41
CA ARG A 557 -17.58 -33.88 14.97
C ARG A 557 -17.91 -35.35 14.69
N ASN A 558 -19.16 -35.63 14.29
CA ASN A 558 -19.66 -36.97 13.97
C ASN A 558 -19.73 -37.21 12.45
N GLY A 559 -19.21 -36.27 11.63
CA GLY A 559 -19.19 -36.37 10.18
C GLY A 559 -20.52 -36.04 9.48
N LYS A 560 -21.55 -35.60 10.21
CA LYS A 560 -22.84 -35.20 9.65
C LYS A 560 -22.78 -33.75 9.17
N LEU A 561 -23.44 -33.44 8.05
CA LEU A 561 -23.55 -32.08 7.56
C LEU A 561 -24.21 -31.17 8.61
N ARG A 562 -23.56 -30.05 8.91
CA ARG A 562 -24.07 -29.01 9.80
C ARG A 562 -25.24 -28.31 9.13
N THR A 563 -26.35 -28.20 9.85
CA THR A 563 -27.51 -27.40 9.48
C THR A 563 -27.57 -26.17 10.39
N SER A 564 -28.05 -25.04 9.88
CA SER A 564 -28.33 -23.89 10.73
C SER A 564 -29.49 -24.21 11.68
N ASN A 565 -29.40 -23.76 12.93
CA ASN A 565 -30.51 -23.78 13.87
C ASN A 565 -31.11 -22.38 14.05
N GLU A 566 -30.70 -21.40 13.24
CA GLU A 566 -31.24 -20.05 13.32
C GLU A 566 -32.67 -20.01 12.80
N PRO A 567 -33.61 -19.35 13.50
CA PRO A 567 -34.98 -19.21 13.04
C PRO A 567 -35.12 -18.51 11.69
N SER A 568 -34.13 -17.69 11.29
CA SER A 568 -34.09 -17.05 9.96
C SER A 568 -33.91 -18.05 8.81
N GLN A 569 -33.44 -19.27 9.08
CA GLN A 569 -33.21 -20.33 8.08
C GLN A 569 -32.36 -19.85 6.90
N PRO A 570 -31.09 -19.46 7.14
CA PRO A 570 -30.22 -18.88 6.12
C PRO A 570 -30.05 -19.76 4.87
N GLU A 571 -30.19 -21.08 4.99
CA GLU A 571 -30.19 -22.01 3.87
C GLU A 571 -31.33 -21.81 2.85
N THR A 572 -32.38 -21.08 3.23
CA THR A 572 -33.57 -20.82 2.39
C THR A 572 -33.62 -19.40 1.82
N HIS A 573 -32.66 -18.53 2.18
CA HIS A 573 -32.62 -17.14 1.74
C HIS A 573 -32.47 -17.00 0.22
N ALA A 574 -32.93 -15.87 -0.33
CA ALA A 574 -32.96 -15.64 -1.78
C ALA A 574 -31.55 -15.65 -2.39
N LEU A 575 -30.60 -14.99 -1.72
CA LEU A 575 -29.19 -14.97 -2.14
C LEU A 575 -28.44 -16.18 -1.55
N VAL A 576 -28.73 -17.36 -2.10
CA VAL A 576 -28.25 -18.64 -1.57
C VAL A 576 -26.71 -18.68 -1.48
N LYS A 577 -26.19 -18.89 -0.25
CA LYS A 577 -24.76 -19.10 0.05
C LYS A 577 -23.86 -17.90 -0.27
N GLN A 578 -24.36 -16.66 -0.28
CA GLN A 578 -23.57 -15.49 -0.71
C GLN A 578 -23.71 -14.24 0.14
N GLU A 579 -24.54 -14.29 1.17
CA GLU A 579 -24.93 -13.09 1.89
C GLU A 579 -23.77 -12.50 2.71
N LEU A 580 -22.99 -13.33 3.41
CA LEU A 580 -21.85 -12.82 4.19
C LEU A 580 -20.79 -12.16 3.30
N GLU A 581 -20.51 -12.72 2.13
CA GLU A 581 -19.56 -12.15 1.18
C GLU A 581 -20.09 -10.83 0.60
N TYR A 582 -21.40 -10.72 0.33
CA TYR A 582 -22.02 -9.45 -0.03
C TYR A 582 -21.97 -8.42 1.11
N LEU A 583 -22.27 -8.83 2.34
CA LEU A 583 -22.21 -7.97 3.51
C LEU A 583 -20.81 -7.37 3.71
N LEU A 584 -19.75 -8.18 3.55
CA LEU A 584 -18.35 -7.74 3.60
C LEU A 584 -17.98 -6.84 2.42
N TYR A 585 -18.13 -7.32 1.19
CA TYR A 585 -17.48 -6.71 0.03
C TYR A 585 -18.39 -5.82 -0.82
N GLY A 586 -19.71 -6.05 -0.78
CA GLY A 586 -20.74 -5.27 -1.46
C GLY A 586 -20.57 -5.14 -2.97
N SER A 587 -19.99 -6.14 -3.64
CA SER A 587 -20.02 -6.18 -5.10
C SER A 587 -21.44 -6.40 -5.61
N SER A 588 -21.75 -5.87 -6.79
CA SER A 588 -23.02 -6.08 -7.49
C SER A 588 -23.08 -7.42 -8.26
N SER A 589 -22.28 -8.40 -7.85
CA SER A 589 -22.19 -9.71 -8.51
C SER A 589 -21.64 -10.78 -7.58
N CYS A 590 -22.08 -12.02 -7.83
CA CYS A 590 -21.60 -13.24 -7.20
C CYS A 590 -20.09 -13.35 -7.31
N ALA A 591 -19.59 -13.21 -8.55
CA ALA A 591 -18.16 -13.35 -8.83
C ALA A 591 -17.34 -12.30 -8.08
N GLY A 592 -17.80 -11.06 -7.99
CA GLY A 592 -17.08 -10.00 -7.29
C GLY A 592 -17.02 -10.21 -5.77
N ASN A 593 -18.10 -10.72 -5.15
CA ASN A 593 -18.11 -11.01 -3.71
C ASN A 593 -17.25 -12.23 -3.37
N TYR A 594 -17.41 -13.33 -4.11
CA TYR A 594 -16.65 -14.55 -3.89
C TYR A 594 -15.16 -14.40 -4.18
N SER A 595 -14.79 -13.67 -5.23
CA SER A 595 -13.39 -13.44 -5.57
C SER A 595 -12.70 -12.64 -4.47
N LYS A 596 -13.30 -11.55 -3.98
CA LYS A 596 -12.72 -10.78 -2.87
C LYS A 596 -12.58 -11.62 -1.59
N ALA A 597 -13.60 -12.40 -1.24
CA ALA A 597 -13.54 -13.33 -0.11
C ALA A 597 -12.40 -14.36 -0.24
N TYR A 598 -12.28 -14.94 -1.44
CA TYR A 598 -11.24 -15.93 -1.74
C TYR A 598 -9.84 -15.28 -1.74
N ALA A 599 -9.68 -14.11 -2.32
CA ALA A 599 -8.45 -13.34 -2.38
C ALA A 599 -7.93 -13.01 -0.98
N GLU A 600 -8.78 -12.46 -0.13
CA GLU A 600 -8.40 -12.07 1.22
C GLU A 600 -8.06 -13.29 2.08
N MET A 601 -8.85 -14.36 1.99
CA MET A 601 -8.56 -15.61 2.69
C MET A 601 -7.25 -16.25 2.20
N PHE A 602 -7.00 -16.27 0.89
CA PHE A 602 -5.74 -16.76 0.35
C PHE A 602 -4.55 -15.91 0.81
N ALA A 603 -4.65 -14.58 0.78
CA ALA A 603 -3.59 -13.69 1.27
C ALA A 603 -3.30 -13.92 2.76
N PHE A 604 -4.33 -14.07 3.58
CA PHE A 604 -4.16 -14.38 5.00
C PHE A 604 -3.46 -15.72 5.22
N ARG A 605 -3.86 -16.78 4.50
CA ARG A 605 -3.19 -18.09 4.54
C ARG A 605 -1.76 -18.01 4.02
N LEU A 606 -1.53 -17.34 2.90
CA LEU A 606 -0.21 -17.13 2.32
C LEU A 606 0.71 -16.50 3.35
N ALA A 607 0.24 -15.46 4.04
CA ALA A 607 1.04 -14.79 5.03
C ALA A 607 1.43 -15.69 6.22
N ILE A 608 0.48 -16.46 6.76
CA ILE A 608 0.78 -17.42 7.82
C ILE A 608 1.81 -18.45 7.33
N ARG A 609 1.56 -19.08 6.18
CA ARG A 609 2.42 -20.14 5.66
C ARG A 609 3.82 -19.64 5.29
N THR A 610 3.93 -18.41 4.81
CA THR A 610 5.23 -17.75 4.57
C THR A 610 5.95 -17.47 5.87
N ALA A 611 5.27 -16.93 6.89
CA ALA A 611 5.87 -16.69 8.19
C ALA A 611 6.35 -18.00 8.87
N GLU A 612 5.61 -19.10 8.72
CA GLU A 612 6.02 -20.44 9.16
C GLU A 612 7.29 -20.95 8.45
N ALA A 613 7.40 -20.69 7.15
CA ALA A 613 8.56 -21.06 6.35
C ALA A 613 9.81 -20.22 6.71
N LEU A 614 9.62 -18.97 7.13
CA LEU A 614 10.70 -18.10 7.62
C LEU A 614 11.21 -18.45 9.03
N LEU A 615 10.45 -19.20 9.82
CA LEU A 615 10.93 -19.71 11.12
C LEU A 615 11.99 -20.82 10.97
N GLU A 616 11.89 -21.62 9.91
CA GLU A 616 12.86 -22.68 9.60
C GLU A 616 13.29 -22.56 8.13
N PRO A 617 13.99 -21.48 7.79
CA PRO A 617 14.46 -21.26 6.44
C PRO A 617 15.51 -22.32 6.10
N ARG A 618 15.51 -22.78 4.84
CA ARG A 618 16.50 -23.77 4.39
C ARG A 618 17.90 -23.16 4.48
N ASN A 619 18.83 -23.86 5.15
CA ASN A 619 20.20 -23.40 5.39
C ASN A 619 20.93 -22.98 4.11
N GLU A 620 20.67 -23.66 2.99
CA GLU A 620 21.26 -23.33 1.68
C GLU A 620 20.93 -21.90 1.24
N ALA A 621 19.70 -21.41 1.48
CA ALA A 621 19.30 -20.05 1.11
C ALA A 621 19.87 -18.98 2.04
N LEU A 622 20.14 -19.32 3.31
CA LEU A 622 20.70 -18.39 4.30
C LEU A 622 22.15 -18.00 3.98
N ASN A 623 22.94 -18.94 3.44
CA ASN A 623 24.36 -18.72 3.16
C ASN A 623 24.62 -17.96 1.85
N VAL A 624 23.58 -17.73 1.04
CA VAL A 624 23.68 -17.01 -0.24
C VAL A 624 23.74 -15.49 -0.03
N GLY A 625 23.47 -14.96 1.16
CA GLY A 625 23.52 -13.51 1.40
C GLY A 625 22.48 -12.73 0.60
N SER A 626 21.31 -13.33 0.31
CA SER A 626 20.20 -12.65 -0.35
C SER A 626 18.92 -12.78 0.46
N PRO A 627 18.54 -11.75 1.24
CA PRO A 627 17.33 -11.76 2.06
C PRO A 627 16.06 -11.93 1.23
N LEU A 628 15.98 -11.25 0.07
CA LEU A 628 14.84 -11.39 -0.83
C LEU A 628 14.71 -12.82 -1.39
N LEU A 629 15.82 -13.52 -1.64
CA LEU A 629 15.75 -14.93 -2.06
C LEU A 629 15.16 -15.82 -0.96
N VAL A 630 15.55 -15.62 0.31
CA VAL A 630 14.98 -16.34 1.45
C VAL A 630 13.50 -16.04 1.59
N PHE A 631 13.10 -14.77 1.43
CA PHE A 631 11.70 -14.38 1.42
C PHE A 631 10.93 -15.07 0.29
N LEU A 632 11.42 -15.03 -0.95
CA LEU A 632 10.78 -15.66 -2.10
C LEU A 632 10.67 -17.18 -1.97
N ALA A 633 11.66 -17.84 -1.37
CA ALA A 633 11.58 -19.26 -1.06
C ALA A 633 10.45 -19.56 -0.07
N ALA A 634 10.32 -18.74 0.98
CA ALA A 634 9.24 -18.84 1.95
C ALA A 634 7.87 -18.50 1.36
N VAL A 635 7.78 -17.53 0.44
CA VAL A 635 6.57 -17.21 -0.31
C VAL A 635 6.19 -18.34 -1.25
N SER A 636 7.14 -18.96 -1.93
CA SER A 636 6.88 -20.11 -2.79
C SER A 636 6.31 -21.29 -2.00
N GLU A 637 6.90 -21.64 -0.86
CA GLU A 637 6.37 -22.70 0.00
C GLU A 637 5.00 -22.30 0.59
N GLY A 638 4.88 -21.03 0.99
CA GLY A 638 3.66 -20.46 1.53
C GLY A 638 2.49 -20.51 0.56
N ALA A 639 2.70 -20.14 -0.71
CA ALA A 639 1.69 -20.11 -1.75
C ALA A 639 1.15 -21.50 -2.08
N ILE A 640 2.02 -22.50 -2.18
CA ILE A 640 1.62 -23.89 -2.43
C ILE A 640 0.74 -24.39 -1.27
N ARG A 641 1.17 -24.17 -0.01
CA ARG A 641 0.40 -24.61 1.16
C ARG A 641 -0.92 -23.84 1.31
N ALA A 642 -0.90 -22.54 1.08
CA ALA A 642 -2.09 -21.71 1.14
C ALA A 642 -3.11 -22.14 0.08
N GLN A 643 -2.69 -22.45 -1.15
CA GLN A 643 -3.57 -22.98 -2.19
C GLN A 643 -4.23 -24.31 -1.77
N LEU A 644 -3.47 -25.22 -1.14
CA LEU A 644 -4.00 -26.47 -0.61
C LEU A 644 -5.02 -26.23 0.51
N ASP A 645 -4.72 -25.29 1.42
CA ASP A 645 -5.64 -24.88 2.47
C ASP A 645 -6.94 -24.30 1.88
N MET A 646 -6.84 -23.45 0.85
CA MET A 646 -8.00 -22.87 0.15
C MET A 646 -8.88 -23.92 -0.51
N THR A 647 -8.29 -25.00 -1.04
CA THR A 647 -9.04 -26.11 -1.64
C THR A 647 -9.92 -26.80 -0.60
N LYS A 648 -9.40 -27.02 0.60
CA LYS A 648 -10.14 -27.59 1.75
C LYS A 648 -11.21 -26.62 2.26
N LEU A 649 -10.84 -25.36 2.46
CA LEU A 649 -11.73 -24.34 2.99
C LEU A 649 -12.96 -24.15 2.11
N VAL A 650 -12.79 -24.05 0.79
CA VAL A 650 -13.91 -23.92 -0.16
C VAL A 650 -14.76 -25.19 -0.25
N ALA A 651 -14.22 -26.36 0.12
CA ALA A 651 -14.97 -27.61 0.24
C ALA A 651 -15.76 -27.73 1.56
N GLY A 652 -15.65 -26.75 2.47
CA GLY A 652 -16.30 -26.78 3.79
C GLY A 652 -15.50 -27.52 4.87
N GLU A 653 -14.25 -27.87 4.60
CA GLU A 653 -13.35 -28.46 5.59
C GLU A 653 -12.65 -27.37 6.41
N ALA A 654 -12.30 -27.69 7.66
CA ALA A 654 -11.48 -26.82 8.49
C ALA A 654 -9.98 -27.09 8.21
N VAL A 655 -9.16 -26.06 8.37
CA VAL A 655 -7.70 -26.18 8.26
C VAL A 655 -7.05 -25.64 9.53
N PRO A 656 -5.94 -26.25 9.98
CA PRO A 656 -5.21 -25.73 11.14
C PRO A 656 -4.72 -24.32 10.83
N LEU A 657 -4.94 -23.40 11.78
CA LEU A 657 -4.49 -22.02 11.65
C LEU A 657 -2.99 -21.99 11.37
N SER A 658 -2.21 -22.77 12.12
CA SER A 658 -0.79 -23.01 11.90
C SER A 658 -0.46 -24.49 12.10
N SER A 659 0.42 -25.04 11.26
CA SER A 659 0.96 -26.39 11.47
C SER A 659 2.08 -26.46 12.52
N LYS A 660 2.61 -25.31 12.97
CA LYS A 660 3.76 -25.24 13.88
C LYS A 660 3.40 -24.88 15.32
N PHE A 661 2.26 -24.22 15.53
CA PHE A 661 1.86 -23.70 16.85
C PHE A 661 0.74 -24.52 17.53
N GLY A 662 0.64 -25.80 17.13
CA GLY A 662 -0.26 -26.82 17.70
C GLY A 662 -1.65 -26.88 17.04
N ASP A 663 -2.30 -28.04 17.08
CA ASP A 663 -3.68 -28.30 16.59
C ASP A 663 -4.77 -27.63 17.48
N LEU A 664 -4.43 -26.54 18.17
CA LEU A 664 -5.29 -25.89 19.17
C LEU A 664 -6.45 -25.10 18.54
N LEU A 665 -6.34 -24.76 17.26
CA LEU A 665 -7.33 -23.99 16.53
C LEU A 665 -7.37 -24.35 15.03
N ASP A 666 -8.38 -25.13 14.66
CA ASP A 666 -8.80 -25.31 13.27
C ASP A 666 -9.83 -24.23 12.92
N LEU A 667 -9.62 -23.56 11.79
CA LEU A 667 -10.55 -22.57 11.25
C LEU A 667 -11.20 -23.10 9.98
N ASN A 668 -12.52 -22.99 9.91
CA ASN A 668 -13.27 -23.21 8.66
C ASN A 668 -13.51 -21.87 7.93
N TYR A 669 -14.14 -21.93 6.76
CA TYR A 669 -14.45 -20.76 5.94
C TYR A 669 -15.25 -19.69 6.70
N LYS A 670 -16.27 -20.09 7.47
CA LYS A 670 -17.09 -19.18 8.29
C LYS A 670 -16.25 -18.43 9.31
N ASP A 671 -15.26 -19.10 9.92
CA ASP A 671 -14.37 -18.48 10.90
C ASP A 671 -13.42 -17.45 10.27
N TYR A 672 -12.98 -17.65 9.02
CA TYR A 672 -12.24 -16.60 8.28
C TYR A 672 -13.13 -15.40 7.96
N LEU A 673 -14.38 -15.61 7.54
CA LEU A 673 -15.31 -14.49 7.33
C LEU A 673 -15.54 -13.70 8.62
N ARG A 674 -15.67 -14.36 9.78
CA ARG A 674 -15.75 -13.70 11.09
C ARG A 674 -14.54 -12.78 11.32
N ILE A 675 -13.34 -13.29 11.05
CA ILE A 675 -12.11 -12.49 11.19
C ILE A 675 -12.16 -11.28 10.27
N PHE A 676 -12.59 -11.42 9.02
CA PHE A 676 -12.67 -10.30 8.08
C PHE A 676 -13.76 -9.29 8.42
N PHE A 677 -14.89 -9.71 9.01
CA PHE A 677 -15.88 -8.79 9.54
C PHE A 677 -15.27 -7.89 10.60
N LEU A 678 -14.50 -8.46 11.54
CA LEU A 678 -13.82 -7.70 12.59
C LEU A 678 -12.80 -6.70 12.04
N LEU A 679 -12.24 -6.94 10.85
CA LEU A 679 -11.26 -6.04 10.23
C LEU A 679 -11.89 -4.94 9.40
N HIS A 680 -13.04 -5.21 8.81
CA HIS A 680 -13.70 -4.31 7.87
C HIS A 680 -14.90 -3.57 8.47
N SER A 681 -15.26 -3.85 9.74
CA SER A 681 -16.52 -3.39 10.28
C SER A 681 -16.60 -1.86 10.25
N ARG A 682 -17.50 -1.38 9.40
CA ARG A 682 -18.00 -0.02 9.39
C ARG A 682 -19.49 -0.13 9.61
N ASP A 683 -19.91 0.13 10.83
CA ASP A 683 -21.28 -0.07 11.27
C ASP A 683 -22.31 0.43 10.25
N GLN A 684 -22.18 1.65 9.72
CA GLN A 684 -23.20 2.21 8.83
C GLN A 684 -23.39 1.41 7.52
N VAL A 685 -22.30 0.99 6.87
CA VAL A 685 -22.36 0.24 5.61
C VAL A 685 -22.87 -1.17 5.86
N LEU A 686 -22.38 -1.81 6.93
CA LEU A 686 -22.81 -3.16 7.30
C LEU A 686 -24.29 -3.18 7.68
N LEU A 687 -24.76 -2.23 8.51
CA LEU A 687 -26.17 -2.11 8.91
C LEU A 687 -27.09 -1.91 7.69
N ALA A 688 -26.74 -1.02 6.77
CA ALA A 688 -27.53 -0.80 5.56
C ALA A 688 -27.62 -2.05 4.67
N ARG A 689 -26.51 -2.79 4.50
CA ARG A 689 -26.51 -4.04 3.73
C ARG A 689 -27.31 -5.14 4.43
N MET A 690 -27.25 -5.24 5.76
CA MET A 690 -28.08 -6.17 6.52
C MET A 690 -29.57 -5.83 6.40
N GLN A 691 -29.94 -4.56 6.53
CA GLN A 691 -31.32 -4.10 6.31
C GLN A 691 -31.82 -4.45 4.91
N SER A 692 -30.96 -4.27 3.90
CA SER A 692 -31.26 -4.60 2.51
C SER A 692 -31.51 -6.10 2.29
N LEU A 693 -30.66 -6.96 2.86
CA LEU A 693 -30.84 -8.41 2.77
C LEU A 693 -32.05 -8.90 3.57
N ILE A 694 -32.32 -8.34 4.75
CA ILE A 694 -33.50 -8.69 5.53
C ILE A 694 -34.77 -8.33 4.75
N GLN A 695 -34.82 -7.15 4.13
CA GLN A 695 -35.93 -6.79 3.26
C GLN A 695 -36.06 -7.76 2.08
N LEU A 696 -34.95 -8.12 1.42
CA LEU A 696 -34.96 -9.07 0.32
C LEU A 696 -35.50 -10.45 0.74
N ASN A 697 -35.07 -10.97 1.90
CA ASN A 697 -35.42 -12.32 2.36
C ASN A 697 -36.83 -12.39 2.95
N THR A 698 -37.31 -11.32 3.57
CA THR A 698 -38.62 -11.30 4.25
C THR A 698 -39.73 -10.67 3.41
N GLY A 699 -39.38 -9.89 2.38
CA GLY A 699 -40.31 -9.05 1.63
C GLY A 699 -40.84 -7.85 2.41
N VAL A 700 -40.35 -7.59 3.63
CA VAL A 700 -40.83 -6.53 4.51
C VAL A 700 -39.98 -5.27 4.35
N GLU A 701 -40.62 -4.14 4.01
CA GLU A 701 -39.97 -2.83 4.02
C GLU A 701 -39.74 -2.36 5.47
N LEU A 702 -38.47 -2.26 5.89
CA LEU A 702 -38.12 -1.90 7.27
C LEU A 702 -38.47 -0.45 7.62
N GLN A 703 -38.79 0.38 6.62
CA GLN A 703 -39.34 1.72 6.82
C GLN A 703 -40.74 1.68 7.45
N GLN A 704 -41.52 0.65 7.11
CA GLN A 704 -42.88 0.45 7.62
C GLN A 704 -42.89 -0.31 8.95
N GLY A 705 -41.81 -1.03 9.27
CA GLY A 705 -41.63 -1.74 10.54
C GLY A 705 -41.41 -0.81 11.72
N SER A 706 -42.48 -0.33 12.34
CA SER A 706 -42.43 0.57 13.50
C SER A 706 -41.99 -0.17 14.77
N THR A 707 -41.01 0.40 15.48
CA THR A 707 -40.47 -0.12 16.75
C THR A 707 -40.96 0.64 17.96
N TYR A 708 -41.60 1.79 17.72
CA TYR A 708 -42.07 2.72 18.75
C TYR A 708 -43.46 3.22 18.35
N VAL A 709 -44.42 3.09 19.25
CA VAL A 709 -45.77 3.60 19.05
C VAL A 709 -46.20 4.50 20.21
N SER A 710 -46.89 5.57 19.87
CA SER A 710 -47.60 6.44 20.80
C SER A 710 -49.09 6.28 20.57
N GLY A 711 -49.80 5.76 21.57
CA GLY A 711 -51.27 5.66 21.55
C GLY A 711 -51.84 6.80 22.36
N THR A 712 -52.64 7.65 21.74
CA THR A 712 -53.42 8.67 22.44
C THR A 712 -54.88 8.28 22.38
N SER A 713 -55.56 8.28 23.52
CA SER A 713 -57.00 8.10 23.57
C SER A 713 -57.66 9.15 24.44
N THR A 714 -58.79 9.63 23.96
CA THR A 714 -59.69 10.48 24.73
C THR A 714 -60.88 9.65 25.15
N THR A 715 -61.17 9.68 26.45
CA THR A 715 -62.33 9.04 27.03
C THR A 715 -63.22 10.09 27.68
N SER A 716 -64.52 9.84 27.74
CA SER A 716 -65.47 10.74 28.41
C SER A 716 -66.20 10.00 29.52
N VAL A 717 -66.37 10.63 30.69
CA VAL A 717 -67.13 10.07 31.82
C VAL A 717 -68.28 10.99 32.23
N LYS A 718 -69.47 10.45 32.48
CA LYS A 718 -70.65 11.22 32.88
C LYS A 718 -70.55 11.73 34.33
N LEU A 719 -70.68 13.04 34.50
CA LEU A 719 -70.80 13.68 35.82
C LEU A 719 -72.23 13.52 36.34
N TRP A 720 -72.39 13.24 37.63
CA TRP A 720 -73.71 12.98 38.21
C TRP A 720 -74.34 14.21 38.85
N PHE A 721 -73.55 15.04 39.52
CA PHE A 721 -74.13 16.06 40.40
C PHE A 721 -73.79 17.49 39.96
N LEU A 722 -72.52 17.80 39.70
CA LEU A 722 -72.07 19.20 39.64
C LEU A 722 -71.20 19.53 38.41
N PRO A 723 -71.71 19.36 37.17
CA PRO A 723 -70.93 19.64 35.95
C PRO A 723 -70.48 21.10 35.81
N GLY A 724 -71.30 22.05 36.28
CA GLY A 724 -70.95 23.48 36.23
C GLY A 724 -69.78 23.86 37.13
N ILE A 725 -69.73 23.30 38.35
CA ILE A 725 -68.64 23.53 39.30
C ILE A 725 -67.36 22.87 38.81
N MET A 726 -67.46 21.64 38.28
CA MET A 726 -66.31 20.94 37.69
C MET A 726 -65.73 21.69 36.48
N ARG A 727 -66.57 22.34 35.66
CA ARG A 727 -66.10 23.19 34.56
C ARG A 727 -65.23 24.35 35.06
N ILE A 728 -65.67 25.08 36.07
CA ILE A 728 -64.92 26.20 36.67
C ILE A 728 -63.60 25.71 37.27
N LEU A 729 -63.64 24.59 38.00
CA LEU A 729 -62.42 23.97 38.55
C LEU A 729 -61.45 23.50 37.46
N GLY A 730 -61.94 23.16 36.26
CA GLY A 730 -61.11 22.73 35.13
C GLY A 730 -60.34 23.91 34.52
N GLU A 731 -60.98 25.08 34.44
CA GLU A 731 -60.37 26.32 33.95
C GLU A 731 -59.24 26.85 34.85
N THR A 732 -59.26 26.49 36.15
CA THR A 732 -58.17 26.82 37.09
C THR A 732 -56.92 25.93 36.97
N GLY A 733 -56.95 24.89 36.12
CA GLY A 733 -55.83 23.96 35.93
C GLY A 733 -55.64 22.92 37.03
N LEU A 734 -56.51 22.91 38.06
CA LEU A 734 -56.45 21.97 39.19
C LEU A 734 -56.72 20.50 38.80
N HIS A 735 -57.33 20.26 37.63
CA HIS A 735 -57.54 18.91 37.09
C HIS A 735 -57.63 18.92 35.55
N ARG A 736 -57.22 17.81 34.90
CA ARG A 736 -57.08 17.69 33.43
C ARG A 736 -58.38 17.36 32.68
N CYS A 737 -59.52 17.56 33.32
CA CYS A 737 -60.84 17.24 32.77
C CYS A 737 -61.40 18.42 31.97
N GLN A 738 -61.76 18.20 30.70
CA GLN A 738 -62.53 19.19 29.94
C GLN A 738 -64.01 18.84 29.97
N VAL A 739 -64.84 19.68 30.61
CA VAL A 739 -66.28 19.40 30.72
C VAL A 739 -67.04 19.93 29.51
N LYS A 740 -67.65 19.03 28.73
CA LYS A 740 -68.55 19.36 27.61
C LYS A 740 -69.84 18.54 27.75
N ALA A 741 -71.00 19.20 27.62
CA ALA A 741 -72.32 18.56 27.70
C ALA A 741 -72.53 17.62 28.92
N GLY A 742 -72.01 18.01 30.10
CA GLY A 742 -72.14 17.21 31.33
C GLY A 742 -71.24 15.97 31.42
N ARG A 743 -70.30 15.79 30.47
CA ARG A 743 -69.27 14.76 30.51
C ARG A 743 -67.89 15.39 30.68
N CYS A 744 -67.04 14.68 31.41
CA CYS A 744 -65.65 15.00 31.61
C CYS A 744 -64.79 14.26 30.57
N TYR A 745 -64.11 14.98 29.70
CA TYR A 745 -63.19 14.43 28.69
C TYR A 745 -61.78 14.35 29.27
N LEU A 746 -61.18 13.18 29.15
CA LEU A 746 -59.86 12.82 29.67
C LEU A 746 -59.02 12.29 28.52
N THR A 747 -57.93 12.98 28.19
CA THR A 747 -56.96 12.51 27.18
C THR A 747 -55.76 11.89 27.87
N LYS A 748 -55.42 10.66 27.46
CA LYS A 748 -54.26 9.92 27.95
C LYS A 748 -53.42 9.45 26.78
N THR A 749 -52.11 9.55 26.95
CA THR A 749 -51.12 9.08 25.99
C THR A 749 -50.27 8.01 26.66
N GLY A 750 -50.14 6.86 26.01
CA GLY A 750 -49.21 5.80 26.34
C GLY A 750 -48.16 5.71 25.24
N VAL A 751 -46.93 5.43 25.62
CA VAL A 751 -45.85 5.16 24.67
C VAL A 751 -45.21 3.83 25.02
N MET A 752 -44.80 3.10 23.98
CA MET A 752 -44.09 1.85 24.16
C MET A 752 -43.16 1.61 22.96
N ALA A 753 -42.04 0.97 23.24
CA ALA A 753 -41.10 0.47 22.26
C ALA A 753 -40.73 -0.97 22.61
N TYR A 754 -40.23 -1.71 21.62
CA TYR A 754 -39.63 -3.02 21.85
C TYR A 754 -38.31 -2.94 22.61
#